data_AF-A0A8J6H3V6-F1
#
_entry.id   AF-A0A8J6H3V6-F1
#
_cell.length_a   1.000
_cell.length_b   1.000
_cell.length_c   1.000
_cell.angle_alpha   90.00
_cell.angle_beta   90.00
_cell.angle_gamma   90.00
#
_symmetry.space_group_name_H-M   'P 1'
#
loop_
_entity.id
_entity.type
_entity.pdbx_description
1 polymer ?
#
loop_
_entity_poly.entity_id
_entity_poly.type
_entity_poly.pdbx_seq_one_letter_code
_entity_poly.pdbx_strand_id
1 'polypeptide(L)'
;MSKRHLEESTSGGPPPIKKIHFEPHLIGPVSTLEEMDIKVLQFQNKKLAQRIEQRYRTEQELRQRIEQLEKRQTQDDAMLNVVNRYWNQLNEDIRILLQRFDAETADESENKNESEATTSFLLQLSTWDKDELNDKLANRVQVSRRAVAKVIQAFDRLMQRNEKITLALKGELEGQDAPSVDEVICQTNVQLQAENRNLQALHTSLHEKYHTNSLKVAELQDSVTGKETEIAELKNQIDDLQYELEKVRNRNDKLETHLAEAIEKLKTYHQLHGDPEKGPQQKQVVQSNVSQAKLEDLMKEVEEWTELANNRLTELDKLHQTHRETLKEVEKLKMDIRQLPESVIVETTEYKCLQSQFSVLYNESMQLKTQLDEARQQLQTSKNAHLRNIEMMESEELIAQKKLRQEVMQLEDFLAQLRKEYEMLRIEFEQNLAANEQTGPINREMRHLITSLQNNTQQLKGEVHRYKRKYKEANTEIPKLKKEVEDLNAKLTQVQGANQDSKENIKKEVIKEEDASTSESGAQVKEEPASTPAVKKEEDESEQTEEGDGDKTSNSGNSPSAKKDAGVKQEKGTVKKEPAVKTEKDHREAQRVKDAKIAESEMVRDLKNQLKKALNEQKEMKLLLDMYKGVSKEQRDKVQLMAAEKKLRTELEDIRQQIKKMQDSKRDDKRKLAEDEALKKIKQLEEQKYELQKQVASQKPSDGNWGGHNVLHQMRPFVGSHEEEALLNEMEVTGQAFEDMQEQNSRLIQQLREKDDANFKLMSERIKSNQLHKLAREEKDVLKEQVSTLTTQVEAANLVVRKLEEKERILQNTLATAEKELGLRQQAMEMHKRKAIESAQSAADLKLHLEKYHSQMKEAQQVVAEKTSSLEAEAYKTKRLQEEIAQLKRKAERMKKMELAGTTLDEVMMEEIREYKETLTCPSCKVKRKDAVLSKCFHVFCYDCLKTRYETRQRKCPKCNCAFGANDYHRLFLSN
;
A
#
# COMPACT_ATOMS: atom_id res chain seq x y z
N MET A 1 30.48 -24.73 22.45
CA MET A 1 29.60 -24.19 23.50
C MET A 1 30.34 -23.11 24.26
N SER A 2 29.69 -22.01 24.64
CA SER A 2 30.16 -21.12 25.71
C SER A 2 28.93 -20.41 26.31
N LYS A 3 28.87 -20.27 27.64
CA LYS A 3 27.68 -19.76 28.33
C LYS A 3 27.60 -18.24 28.21
N ARG A 4 26.48 -17.70 27.70
CA ARG A 4 26.07 -16.32 27.99
C ARG A 4 25.13 -16.35 29.19
N HIS A 5 25.36 -15.49 30.17
CA HIS A 5 24.37 -15.18 31.19
C HIS A 5 23.23 -14.37 30.56
N LEU A 6 21.99 -14.63 30.99
CA LEU A 6 20.97 -13.59 30.98
C LEU A 6 21.15 -12.75 32.26
N GLU A 7 21.02 -11.44 32.12
CA GLU A 7 20.58 -10.56 33.20
C GLU A 7 19.27 -9.92 32.74
N GLU A 8 18.23 -10.03 33.54
CA GLU A 8 16.92 -9.45 33.25
C GLU A 8 16.87 -7.98 33.69
N SER A 9 16.79 -7.05 32.75
CA SER A 9 16.75 -5.61 33.01
C SER A 9 15.32 -5.07 33.28
N THR A 10 14.57 -5.74 34.16
CA THR A 10 13.22 -5.32 34.59
C THR A 10 13.24 -4.21 35.64
N SER A 11 13.59 -2.98 35.23
CA SER A 11 13.47 -1.80 36.11
C SER A 11 13.16 -0.50 35.35
N GLY A 12 11.89 -0.29 35.00
CA GLY A 12 11.38 0.97 34.40
C GLY A 12 11.24 2.12 35.41
N GLY A 13 12.31 2.43 36.16
CA GLY A 13 12.34 3.52 37.14
C GLY A 13 13.16 4.72 36.65
N PRO A 14 12.71 5.97 36.88
CA PRO A 14 13.53 7.15 36.58
C PRO A 14 14.77 7.17 37.50
N PRO A 15 15.93 7.66 37.01
CA PRO A 15 17.16 7.67 37.80
C PRO A 15 17.01 8.55 39.06
N PRO A 16 17.61 8.15 40.21
CA PRO A 16 17.46 8.89 41.46
C PRO A 16 18.07 10.29 41.35
N ILE A 17 17.27 11.31 41.67
CA ILE A 17 17.68 12.71 41.63
C ILE A 17 18.78 12.95 42.68
N LYS A 18 20.04 12.95 42.25
CA LYS A 18 21.19 13.36 43.06
C LYS A 18 21.01 14.82 43.47
N LYS A 19 20.63 15.05 44.74
CA LYS A 19 20.51 16.40 45.31
C LYS A 19 21.90 17.05 45.36
N ILE A 20 22.20 17.89 44.37
CA ILE A 20 23.46 18.64 44.29
C ILE A 20 23.48 19.71 45.38
N HIS A 21 24.43 19.59 46.31
CA HIS A 21 24.71 20.63 47.28
C HIS A 21 25.62 21.68 46.64
N PHE A 22 25.24 22.96 46.72
CA PHE A 22 26.06 24.06 46.23
C PHE A 22 26.77 24.72 47.40
N GLU A 23 28.09 24.88 47.29
CA GLU A 23 28.91 25.55 48.29
C GLU A 23 28.46 27.03 48.49
N PRO A 24 28.33 27.51 49.74
CA PRO A 24 27.94 28.89 50.03
C PRO A 24 28.93 29.90 49.48
N HIS A 25 28.43 31.02 48.94
CA HIS A 25 29.28 32.10 48.42
C HIS A 25 29.18 33.32 49.34
N LEU A 26 30.31 33.69 49.96
CA LEU A 26 30.40 34.89 50.78
C LEU A 26 30.42 36.12 49.88
N ILE A 27 29.39 36.95 49.98
CA ILE A 27 29.40 38.30 49.41
C ILE A 27 30.35 39.14 50.28
N GLY A 28 31.40 39.70 49.66
CA GLY A 28 32.35 40.59 50.35
C GLY A 28 31.70 41.88 50.84
N PRO A 29 32.40 42.70 51.64
CA PRO A 29 31.85 43.93 52.22
C PRO A 29 31.20 44.83 51.17
N VAL A 30 30.14 45.53 51.58
CA VAL A 30 29.26 46.33 50.71
C VAL A 30 29.04 47.71 51.31
N SER A 31 29.10 48.73 50.47
CA SER A 31 29.10 50.15 50.87
C SER A 31 27.81 50.88 50.49
N THR A 32 27.10 50.40 49.46
CA THR A 32 25.81 50.96 49.00
C THR A 32 24.82 49.87 48.63
N LEU A 33 23.53 50.21 48.58
CA LEU A 33 22.47 49.25 48.17
C LEU A 33 22.67 48.78 46.72
N GLU A 34 23.04 49.70 45.81
CA GLU A 34 23.34 49.38 44.41
C GLU A 34 24.51 48.39 44.27
N GLU A 35 25.57 48.55 45.10
CA GLU A 35 26.69 47.61 45.13
C GLU A 35 26.26 46.22 45.65
N MET A 36 25.27 46.16 46.55
CA MET A 36 24.66 44.91 47.00
C MET A 36 23.92 44.21 45.84
N ASP A 37 23.03 44.92 45.17
CA ASP A 37 22.19 44.37 44.10
C ASP A 37 23.03 43.93 42.90
N ILE A 38 24.07 44.69 42.54
CA ILE A 38 25.04 44.30 41.51
C ILE A 38 25.76 43.00 41.91
N LYS A 39 26.24 42.87 43.16
CA LYS A 39 26.90 41.64 43.64
C LYS A 39 25.93 40.44 43.68
N VAL A 40 24.67 40.67 44.05
CA VAL A 40 23.61 39.63 44.04
C VAL A 40 23.30 39.19 42.61
N LEU A 41 23.13 40.11 41.66
CA LEU A 41 22.91 39.80 40.24
C LEU A 41 24.11 39.06 39.61
N GLN A 42 25.34 39.46 39.93
CA GLN A 42 26.54 38.75 39.52
C GLN A 42 26.57 37.31 40.07
N PHE A 43 26.20 37.10 41.34
CA PHE A 43 26.10 35.77 41.93
C PHE A 43 24.98 34.92 41.30
N GLN A 44 23.81 35.51 41.05
CA GLN A 44 22.70 34.82 40.38
C GLN A 44 23.09 34.40 38.95
N ASN A 45 23.70 35.29 38.17
CA ASN A 45 24.23 34.97 36.84
C ASN A 45 25.30 33.87 36.88
N LYS A 46 26.22 33.93 37.86
CA LYS A 46 27.23 32.87 38.07
C LYS A 46 26.59 31.51 38.41
N LYS A 47 25.50 31.49 39.20
CA LYS A 47 24.74 30.27 39.51
C LYS A 47 23.89 29.77 38.34
N LEU A 48 23.38 30.67 37.49
CA LEU A 48 22.72 30.30 36.24
C LEU A 48 23.72 29.68 35.25
N ALA A 49 24.89 30.29 35.08
CA ALA A 49 25.98 29.74 34.26
C ALA A 49 26.40 28.33 34.72
N GLN A 50 26.62 28.13 36.03
CA GLN A 50 26.92 26.79 36.60
C GLN A 50 25.81 25.76 36.31
N ARG A 51 24.53 26.16 36.35
CA ARG A 51 23.40 25.27 36.01
C ARG A 51 23.30 24.97 34.51
N ILE A 52 23.62 25.93 33.65
CA ILE A 52 23.65 25.76 32.19
C ILE A 52 24.80 24.83 31.81
N GLU A 53 26.00 25.04 32.35
CA GLU A 53 27.15 24.16 32.12
C GLU A 53 26.89 22.72 32.58
N GLN A 54 26.27 22.54 33.76
CA GLN A 54 25.89 21.21 34.23
C GLN A 54 24.83 20.54 33.33
N ARG A 55 23.85 21.29 32.83
CA ARG A 55 22.88 20.79 31.83
C ARG A 55 23.60 20.38 30.54
N TYR A 56 24.52 21.20 30.04
CA TYR A 56 25.30 20.91 28.83
C TYR A 56 26.14 19.63 28.97
N ARG A 57 26.81 19.42 30.11
CA ARG A 57 27.52 18.16 30.41
C ARG A 57 26.57 16.96 30.43
N THR A 58 25.41 17.08 31.10
CA THR A 58 24.39 16.02 31.16
C THR A 58 23.82 15.71 29.77
N GLU A 59 23.60 16.74 28.95
CA GLU A 59 23.17 16.61 27.55
C GLU A 59 24.23 15.92 26.70
N GLN A 60 25.52 16.24 26.89
CA GLN A 60 26.64 15.60 26.19
C GLN A 60 26.78 14.12 26.58
N GLU A 61 26.63 13.78 27.86
CA GLU A 61 26.59 12.38 28.34
C GLU A 61 25.41 11.62 27.71
N LEU A 62 24.21 12.22 27.65
CA LEU A 62 23.03 11.62 27.02
C LEU A 62 23.20 11.46 25.50
N ARG A 63 23.78 12.45 24.81
CA ARG A 63 24.10 12.38 23.36
C ARG A 63 25.09 11.25 23.06
N GLN A 64 26.16 11.12 23.84
CA GLN A 64 27.09 9.99 23.71
C GLN A 64 26.40 8.64 23.99
N ARG A 65 25.45 8.60 24.94
CA ARG A 65 24.71 7.37 25.22
C ARG A 65 23.73 6.99 24.12
N ILE A 66 23.09 7.97 23.47
CA ILE A 66 22.26 7.77 22.28
C ILE A 66 23.13 7.20 21.13
N GLU A 67 24.27 7.83 20.83
CA GLU A 67 25.20 7.38 19.78
C GLU A 67 25.70 5.94 20.01
N GLN A 68 25.96 5.55 21.27
CA GLN A 68 26.30 4.17 21.64
C GLN A 68 25.14 3.18 21.40
N LEU A 69 23.90 3.59 21.64
CA LEU A 69 22.72 2.76 21.45
C LEU A 69 22.38 2.62 19.96
N GLU A 70 22.50 3.68 19.16
CA GLU A 70 22.34 3.65 17.70
C GLU A 70 23.39 2.75 17.02
N LYS A 71 24.66 2.86 17.45
CA LYS A 71 25.75 1.99 16.99
C LYS A 71 25.58 0.53 17.40
N ARG A 72 24.84 0.25 18.47
CA ARG A 72 24.47 -1.12 18.86
C ARG A 72 23.26 -1.61 18.07
N GLN A 73 22.23 -0.80 17.95
CA GLN A 73 21.01 -1.11 17.19
C GLN A 73 21.36 -1.53 15.76
N THR A 74 22.20 -0.76 15.06
CA THR A 74 22.65 -1.08 13.70
C THR A 74 23.43 -2.41 13.59
N GLN A 75 24.08 -2.88 14.67
CA GLN A 75 24.72 -4.20 14.73
C GLN A 75 23.73 -5.33 15.02
N ASP A 76 22.82 -5.11 15.98
CA ASP A 76 21.79 -6.08 16.34
C ASP A 76 20.78 -6.27 15.17
N ASP A 77 20.42 -5.19 14.45
CA ASP A 77 19.62 -5.18 13.21
C ASP A 77 20.30 -5.96 12.07
N ALA A 78 21.61 -5.76 11.87
CA ALA A 78 22.39 -6.53 10.89
C ALA A 78 22.41 -8.03 11.22
N MET A 79 22.47 -8.39 12.50
CA MET A 79 22.41 -9.78 12.95
C MET A 79 21.01 -10.38 12.73
N LEU A 80 19.94 -9.65 13.06
CA LEU A 80 18.56 -10.06 12.84
C LEU A 80 18.26 -10.27 11.35
N ASN A 81 18.78 -9.41 10.47
CA ASN A 81 18.69 -9.59 9.02
C ASN A 81 19.32 -10.90 8.53
N VAL A 82 20.49 -11.27 9.06
CA VAL A 82 21.17 -12.53 8.72
C VAL A 82 20.37 -13.73 9.21
N VAL A 83 19.87 -13.71 10.45
CA VAL A 83 19.01 -14.77 11.00
C VAL A 83 17.74 -14.94 10.17
N ASN A 84 17.08 -13.84 9.80
CA ASN A 84 15.87 -13.83 8.98
C ASN A 84 16.11 -14.47 7.60
N ARG A 85 17.24 -14.14 6.95
CA ARG A 85 17.61 -14.71 5.64
C ARG A 85 17.80 -16.23 5.72
N TYR A 86 18.52 -16.72 6.74
CA TYR A 86 18.72 -18.17 6.91
C TYR A 86 17.43 -18.92 7.28
N TRP A 87 16.52 -18.31 8.06
CA TRP A 87 15.24 -18.93 8.38
C TRP A 87 14.33 -19.07 7.15
N ASN A 88 14.28 -18.05 6.29
CA ASN A 88 13.52 -18.12 5.04
C ASN A 88 14.11 -19.15 4.07
N GLN A 89 15.44 -19.28 3.98
CA GLN A 89 16.09 -20.31 3.16
C GLN A 89 15.73 -21.72 3.66
N LEU A 90 15.80 -21.96 4.98
CA LEU A 90 15.44 -23.25 5.57
C LEU A 90 14.01 -23.69 5.19
N ASN A 91 13.05 -22.78 5.24
CA ASN A 91 11.66 -23.10 4.91
C ASN A 91 11.43 -23.27 3.38
N GLU A 92 12.15 -22.50 2.54
CA GLU A 92 12.18 -22.71 1.08
C GLU A 92 12.69 -24.12 0.75
N ASP A 93 13.81 -24.53 1.34
CA ASP A 93 14.41 -25.85 1.12
C ASP A 93 13.47 -26.99 1.57
N ILE A 94 12.80 -26.83 2.72
CA ILE A 94 11.79 -27.78 3.23
C ILE A 94 10.59 -27.87 2.26
N ARG A 95 10.10 -26.75 1.72
CA ARG A 95 8.98 -26.72 0.77
C ARG A 95 9.35 -27.35 -0.59
N ILE A 96 10.57 -27.11 -1.08
CA ILE A 96 11.08 -27.78 -2.29
C ILE A 96 11.20 -29.30 -2.09
N LEU A 97 11.59 -29.75 -0.89
CA LEU A 97 11.59 -31.19 -0.55
C LEU A 97 10.17 -31.76 -0.53
N LEU A 98 9.21 -31.10 0.10
CA LEU A 98 7.79 -31.52 0.09
C LEU A 98 7.25 -31.64 -1.34
N GLN A 99 7.47 -30.64 -2.18
CA GLN A 99 6.98 -30.63 -3.57
C GLN A 99 7.56 -31.77 -4.43
N ARG A 100 8.75 -32.29 -4.08
CA ARG A 100 9.38 -33.43 -4.76
C ARG A 100 8.92 -34.80 -4.27
N PHE A 101 8.59 -34.93 -2.99
CA PHE A 101 8.33 -36.23 -2.35
C PHE A 101 6.86 -36.48 -1.98
N ASP A 102 6.00 -35.45 -1.96
CA ASP A 102 4.61 -35.55 -1.50
C ASP A 102 3.63 -34.77 -2.40
N ALA A 103 3.85 -34.78 -3.71
CA ALA A 103 3.08 -34.03 -4.70
C ALA A 103 1.55 -34.33 -4.71
N GLU A 104 1.11 -35.45 -4.13
CA GLU A 104 -0.30 -35.84 -4.02
C GLU A 104 -1.02 -35.25 -2.78
N THR A 105 -0.29 -34.81 -1.74
CA THR A 105 -0.85 -34.09 -0.58
C THR A 105 -0.22 -32.71 -0.33
N ALA A 106 0.40 -32.14 -1.36
CA ALA A 106 0.85 -30.75 -1.40
C ALA A 106 -0.33 -29.76 -1.43
N ASP A 107 -0.84 -29.40 -0.24
CA ASP A 107 -1.92 -28.42 -0.08
C ASP A 107 -1.46 -27.00 -0.48
N GLU A 108 -1.94 -26.55 -1.64
CA GLU A 108 -1.71 -25.21 -2.23
C GLU A 108 -1.96 -24.04 -1.26
N SER A 109 -2.72 -24.24 -0.17
CA SER A 109 -3.01 -23.18 0.80
C SER A 109 -1.82 -22.77 1.69
N GLU A 110 -0.81 -23.63 1.88
CA GLU A 110 0.39 -23.28 2.67
C GLU A 110 1.46 -22.51 1.88
N ASN A 111 1.35 -22.43 0.54
CA ASN A 111 2.39 -21.88 -0.34
C ASN A 111 2.61 -20.34 -0.28
N LYS A 112 1.84 -19.58 0.51
CA LYS A 112 1.67 -18.12 0.28
C LYS A 112 2.42 -17.14 1.18
N ASN A 113 3.03 -17.58 2.30
CA ASN A 113 3.31 -16.67 3.41
C ASN A 113 4.79 -16.33 3.70
N GLU A 114 5.76 -16.77 2.89
CA GLU A 114 7.19 -16.69 3.27
C GLU A 114 8.09 -16.05 2.21
N SER A 115 7.67 -14.88 1.71
CA SER A 115 8.60 -13.93 1.09
C SER A 115 8.34 -12.53 1.65
N GLU A 116 9.17 -12.13 2.60
CA GLU A 116 9.29 -10.75 3.07
C GLU A 116 10.75 -10.29 2.96
N ALA A 117 10.95 -9.05 2.55
CA ALA A 117 12.29 -8.46 2.45
C ALA A 117 12.89 -8.24 3.86
N THR A 118 14.21 -8.28 3.97
CA THR A 118 14.92 -8.06 5.24
C THR A 118 14.58 -6.71 5.88
N THR A 119 14.43 -5.65 5.08
CA THR A 119 13.94 -4.34 5.52
C THR A 119 12.50 -4.37 6.05
N SER A 120 11.63 -5.22 5.52
CA SER A 120 10.27 -5.39 6.01
C SER A 120 10.25 -6.11 7.36
N PHE A 121 11.08 -7.12 7.55
CA PHE A 121 11.17 -7.86 8.83
C PHE A 121 11.63 -6.98 10.00
N LEU A 122 12.65 -6.12 9.81
CA LEU A 122 13.07 -5.17 10.86
C LEU A 122 11.98 -4.13 11.14
N LEU A 123 11.31 -3.64 10.10
CA LEU A 123 10.20 -2.69 10.25
C LEU A 123 9.05 -3.32 11.05
N GLN A 124 8.65 -4.55 10.74
CA GLN A 124 7.65 -5.29 11.49
C GLN A 124 8.06 -5.52 12.95
N LEU A 125 9.30 -5.98 13.21
CA LEU A 125 9.83 -6.14 14.58
C LEU A 125 9.78 -4.83 15.39
N SER A 126 9.96 -3.68 14.74
CA SER A 126 9.85 -2.36 15.36
C SER A 126 8.41 -1.87 15.59
N THR A 127 7.41 -2.52 14.96
CA THR A 127 5.98 -2.21 15.12
C THR A 127 5.26 -3.11 16.13
N TRP A 128 5.79 -4.29 16.44
CA TRP A 128 5.19 -5.21 17.41
C TRP A 128 5.54 -4.78 18.83
N ASP A 129 4.57 -4.90 19.75
CA ASP A 129 4.87 -4.75 21.17
C ASP A 129 5.59 -6.00 21.73
N LYS A 130 6.00 -5.92 23.01
CA LYS A 130 6.81 -6.96 23.64
C LYS A 130 6.09 -8.30 23.77
N ASP A 131 4.77 -8.30 23.86
CA ASP A 131 3.98 -9.51 24.07
C ASP A 131 3.55 -10.08 22.71
N GLU A 132 3.13 -9.24 21.76
CA GLU A 132 2.90 -9.63 20.35
C GLU A 132 4.15 -10.26 19.72
N LEU A 133 5.35 -9.69 19.95
CA LEU A 133 6.62 -10.17 19.41
C LEU A 133 6.86 -11.66 19.70
N ASN A 134 6.54 -12.12 20.91
CA ASN A 134 6.72 -13.52 21.29
C ASN A 134 5.77 -14.44 20.51
N ASP A 135 4.49 -14.07 20.43
CA ASP A 135 3.49 -14.86 19.72
C ASP A 135 3.72 -14.90 18.21
N LYS A 136 4.14 -13.79 17.58
CA LYS A 136 4.48 -13.76 16.14
C LYS A 136 5.65 -14.69 15.82
N LEU A 137 6.71 -14.64 16.62
CA LEU A 137 7.87 -15.51 16.44
C LEU A 137 7.54 -16.99 16.75
N ALA A 138 6.77 -17.26 17.80
CA ALA A 138 6.32 -18.62 18.13
C ALA A 138 5.48 -19.25 17.00
N ASN A 139 4.57 -18.48 16.40
CA ASN A 139 3.79 -18.91 15.24
C ASN A 139 4.68 -19.26 14.03
N ARG A 140 5.66 -18.42 13.70
CA ARG A 140 6.62 -18.67 12.61
C ARG A 140 7.42 -19.96 12.83
N VAL A 141 7.90 -20.20 14.05
CA VAL A 141 8.57 -21.48 14.41
C VAL A 141 7.60 -22.67 14.30
N GLN A 142 6.33 -22.49 14.64
CA GLN A 142 5.33 -23.55 14.54
C GLN A 142 5.00 -23.93 13.08
N VAL A 143 5.04 -22.98 12.13
CA VAL A 143 4.90 -23.25 10.69
C VAL A 143 6.06 -24.11 10.19
N SER A 144 7.31 -23.69 10.42
CA SER A 144 8.50 -24.49 10.09
C SER A 144 8.42 -25.90 10.69
N ARG A 145 8.00 -26.03 11.95
CA ARG A 145 7.86 -27.33 12.64
C ARG A 145 6.79 -28.23 12.00
N ARG A 146 5.67 -27.66 11.51
CA ARG A 146 4.65 -28.42 10.77
C ARG A 146 5.16 -28.89 9.42
N ALA A 147 5.89 -28.05 8.69
CA ALA A 147 6.47 -28.41 7.40
C ALA A 147 7.51 -29.55 7.52
N VAL A 148 8.40 -29.49 8.53
CA VAL A 148 9.33 -30.60 8.84
C VAL A 148 8.57 -31.89 9.18
N ALA A 149 7.48 -31.81 9.94
CA ALA A 149 6.68 -32.99 10.27
C ALA A 149 6.05 -33.64 9.03
N LYS A 150 5.63 -32.85 8.02
CA LYS A 150 5.17 -33.37 6.73
C LYS A 150 6.32 -34.05 5.94
N VAL A 151 7.54 -33.50 5.95
CA VAL A 151 8.70 -34.14 5.29
C VAL A 151 8.98 -35.50 5.90
N ILE A 152 8.93 -35.62 7.23
CA ILE A 152 9.11 -36.90 7.93
C ILE A 152 8.01 -37.89 7.51
N GLN A 153 6.73 -37.48 7.48
CA GLN A 153 5.63 -38.34 7.03
C GLN A 153 5.77 -38.79 5.57
N ALA A 154 6.23 -37.93 4.66
CA ALA A 154 6.51 -38.30 3.28
C ALA A 154 7.64 -39.32 3.19
N PHE A 155 8.70 -39.16 4.02
CA PHE A 155 9.80 -40.11 4.11
C PHE A 155 9.35 -41.45 4.70
N ASP A 156 8.48 -41.46 5.71
CA ASP A 156 7.89 -42.67 6.30
C ASP A 156 7.00 -43.42 5.30
N ARG A 157 6.19 -42.70 4.51
CA ARG A 157 5.40 -43.28 3.39
C ARG A 157 6.32 -43.94 2.35
N LEU A 158 7.39 -43.25 1.97
CA LEU A 158 8.36 -43.73 0.97
C LEU A 158 9.15 -44.95 1.50
N MET A 159 9.55 -44.94 2.77
CA MET A 159 10.13 -46.07 3.48
C MET A 159 9.18 -47.28 3.47
N GLN A 160 7.93 -47.11 3.90
CA GLN A 160 6.91 -48.17 3.91
C GLN A 160 6.60 -48.71 2.49
N ARG A 161 6.62 -47.86 1.46
CA ARG A 161 6.47 -48.30 0.07
C ARG A 161 7.64 -49.18 -0.36
N ASN A 162 8.87 -48.74 -0.09
CA ASN A 162 10.08 -49.47 -0.43
C ASN A 162 10.21 -50.77 0.37
N GLU A 163 9.77 -50.80 1.64
CA GLU A 163 9.69 -51.98 2.47
C GLU A 163 8.68 -52.99 1.91
N LYS A 164 7.46 -52.56 1.59
CA LYS A 164 6.45 -53.42 0.92
C LYS A 164 6.94 -54.00 -0.41
N ILE A 165 7.62 -53.20 -1.22
CA ILE A 165 8.26 -53.66 -2.47
C ILE A 165 9.38 -54.68 -2.16
N THR A 166 10.18 -54.45 -1.11
CA THR A 166 11.24 -55.37 -0.69
C THR A 166 10.67 -56.71 -0.20
N LEU A 167 9.60 -56.69 0.59
CA LEU A 167 8.89 -57.90 1.04
C LEU A 167 8.27 -58.65 -0.16
N ALA A 168 7.67 -57.93 -1.12
CA ALA A 168 7.15 -58.53 -2.35
C ALA A 168 8.25 -59.21 -3.18
N LEU A 169 9.39 -58.55 -3.37
CA LEU A 169 10.55 -59.07 -4.13
C LEU A 169 11.22 -60.28 -3.47
N LYS A 170 11.05 -60.45 -2.15
CA LYS A 170 11.51 -61.64 -1.43
C LYS A 170 10.46 -62.76 -1.34
N GLY A 171 9.20 -62.49 -1.68
CA GLY A 171 8.08 -63.41 -1.47
C GLY A 171 7.58 -63.49 -0.02
N GLU A 172 7.88 -62.49 0.82
CA GLU A 172 7.53 -62.44 2.26
C GLU A 172 6.12 -61.85 2.52
N LEU A 173 5.30 -61.63 1.50
CA LEU A 173 3.91 -61.13 1.61
C LEU A 173 2.88 -62.27 1.65
N GLU A 174 2.59 -62.79 2.84
CA GLU A 174 1.55 -63.81 3.04
C GLU A 174 0.14 -63.19 3.04
N GLY A 175 -0.63 -63.41 1.96
CA GLY A 175 -2.04 -62.99 1.87
C GLY A 175 -2.69 -63.37 0.53
N GLN A 176 -4.02 -63.59 0.53
CA GLN A 176 -4.76 -63.94 -0.70
C GLN A 176 -4.98 -62.76 -1.66
N ASP A 177 -4.88 -61.51 -1.17
CA ASP A 177 -4.96 -60.28 -1.94
C ASP A 177 -3.57 -59.68 -2.27
N ALA A 178 -2.51 -60.50 -2.30
CA ALA A 178 -1.19 -60.05 -2.75
C ALA A 178 -1.18 -59.89 -4.28
N PRO A 179 -1.10 -58.67 -4.85
CA PRO A 179 -0.98 -58.49 -6.29
C PRO A 179 0.32 -59.13 -6.78
N SER A 180 0.28 -59.77 -7.95
CA SER A 180 1.46 -60.47 -8.48
C SER A 180 2.65 -59.52 -8.65
N VAL A 181 3.87 -60.05 -8.50
CA VAL A 181 5.10 -59.24 -8.65
C VAL A 181 5.15 -58.57 -10.03
N ASP A 182 4.73 -59.27 -11.10
CA ASP A 182 4.60 -58.70 -12.45
C ASP A 182 3.57 -57.57 -12.52
N GLU A 183 2.44 -57.66 -11.82
CA GLU A 183 1.41 -56.61 -11.79
C GLU A 183 1.90 -55.35 -11.05
N VAL A 184 2.56 -55.51 -9.90
CA VAL A 184 3.18 -54.40 -9.16
C VAL A 184 4.27 -53.73 -10.00
N ILE A 185 5.10 -54.52 -10.70
CA ILE A 185 6.12 -54.02 -11.63
C ILE A 185 5.47 -53.30 -12.82
N CYS A 186 4.38 -53.84 -13.39
CA CYS A 186 3.66 -53.20 -14.50
C CYS A 186 3.04 -51.86 -14.08
N GLN A 187 2.36 -51.79 -12.94
CA GLN A 187 1.80 -50.53 -12.42
C GLN A 187 2.91 -49.51 -12.13
N THR A 188 4.02 -49.93 -11.53
CA THR A 188 5.19 -49.07 -11.27
C THR A 188 5.82 -48.56 -12.58
N ASN A 189 5.94 -49.41 -13.60
CA ASN A 189 6.46 -49.05 -14.92
C ASN A 189 5.53 -48.06 -15.65
N VAL A 190 4.21 -48.23 -15.55
CA VAL A 190 3.23 -47.27 -16.09
C VAL A 190 3.33 -45.91 -15.38
N GLN A 191 3.50 -45.88 -14.05
CA GLN A 191 3.72 -44.65 -13.28
C GLN A 191 5.03 -43.96 -13.70
N LEU A 192 6.15 -44.70 -13.76
CA LEU A 192 7.45 -44.18 -14.21
C LEU A 192 7.40 -43.66 -15.65
N GLN A 193 6.64 -44.30 -16.55
CA GLN A 193 6.43 -43.80 -17.91
C GLN A 193 5.60 -42.50 -17.94
N ALA A 194 4.60 -42.35 -17.07
CA ALA A 194 3.83 -41.12 -16.95
C ALA A 194 4.70 -39.97 -16.38
N GLU A 195 5.49 -40.25 -15.34
CA GLU A 195 6.44 -39.30 -14.76
C GLU A 195 7.50 -38.87 -15.78
N ASN A 196 8.08 -39.82 -16.54
CA ASN A 196 9.08 -39.53 -17.56
C ASN A 196 8.50 -38.69 -18.72
N ARG A 197 7.24 -38.93 -19.14
CA ARG A 197 6.51 -38.06 -20.09
C ARG A 197 6.31 -36.64 -19.53
N ASN A 198 5.93 -36.52 -18.26
CA ASN A 198 5.75 -35.22 -17.61
C ASN A 198 7.08 -34.45 -17.50
N LEU A 199 8.17 -35.13 -17.15
CA LEU A 199 9.52 -34.57 -17.13
C LEU A 199 10.00 -34.14 -18.52
N GLN A 200 9.72 -34.92 -19.57
CA GLN A 200 10.04 -34.54 -20.96
C GLN A 200 9.24 -33.31 -21.42
N ALA A 201 7.95 -33.23 -21.08
CA ALA A 201 7.12 -32.06 -21.39
C ALA A 201 7.61 -30.80 -20.65
N LEU A 202 7.92 -30.92 -19.36
CA LEU A 202 8.49 -29.84 -18.56
C LEU A 202 9.86 -29.39 -19.10
N HIS A 203 10.75 -30.33 -19.40
CA HIS A 203 12.06 -30.07 -20.01
C HIS A 203 11.91 -29.30 -21.33
N THR A 204 10.99 -29.72 -22.20
CA THR A 204 10.72 -29.06 -23.49
C THR A 204 10.24 -27.62 -23.29
N SER A 205 9.27 -27.40 -22.40
CA SER A 205 8.76 -26.05 -22.12
C SER A 205 9.82 -25.15 -21.46
N LEU A 206 10.70 -25.70 -20.62
CA LEU A 206 11.83 -24.95 -20.06
C LEU A 206 12.86 -24.59 -21.15
N HIS A 207 13.13 -25.49 -22.09
CA HIS A 207 14.05 -25.24 -23.20
C HIS A 207 13.53 -24.16 -24.18
N GLU A 208 12.23 -24.18 -24.47
CA GLU A 208 11.54 -23.16 -25.29
C GLU A 208 11.61 -21.78 -24.63
N LYS A 209 11.31 -21.69 -23.32
CA LYS A 209 11.43 -20.47 -22.52
C LYS A 209 12.88 -19.98 -22.43
N TYR A 210 13.84 -20.88 -22.25
CA TYR A 210 15.27 -20.55 -22.24
C TYR A 210 15.72 -19.98 -23.59
N HIS A 211 15.35 -20.61 -24.71
CA HIS A 211 15.67 -20.12 -26.04
C HIS A 211 15.06 -18.75 -26.33
N THR A 212 13.77 -18.56 -26.01
CA THR A 212 13.07 -17.27 -26.14
C THR A 212 13.75 -16.16 -25.33
N ASN A 213 14.14 -16.44 -24.09
CA ASN A 213 14.88 -15.49 -23.26
C ASN A 213 16.30 -15.23 -23.79
N SER A 214 16.97 -16.24 -24.34
CA SER A 214 18.31 -16.11 -24.92
C SER A 214 18.32 -15.22 -26.17
N LEU A 215 17.32 -15.34 -27.03
CA LEU A 215 17.12 -14.44 -28.18
C LEU A 215 16.93 -13.00 -27.70
N LYS A 216 16.05 -12.80 -26.70
CA LYS A 216 15.77 -11.46 -26.16
C LYS A 216 16.94 -10.82 -25.42
N VAL A 217 17.85 -11.63 -24.88
CA VAL A 217 19.14 -11.14 -24.34
C VAL A 217 20.08 -10.71 -25.48
N ALA A 218 20.11 -11.43 -26.60
CA ALA A 218 20.91 -11.02 -27.77
C ALA A 218 20.38 -9.71 -28.39
N GLU A 219 19.06 -9.59 -28.60
CA GLU A 219 18.43 -8.35 -29.10
C GLU A 219 18.81 -7.11 -28.25
N LEU A 220 18.82 -7.27 -26.92
CA LEU A 220 19.21 -6.21 -25.98
C LEU A 220 20.72 -5.95 -26.00
N GLN A 221 21.55 -6.98 -26.17
CA GLN A 221 23.00 -6.84 -26.26
C GLN A 221 23.41 -6.10 -27.53
N ASP A 222 22.82 -6.45 -28.68
CA ASP A 222 23.03 -5.75 -29.96
C ASP A 222 22.59 -4.28 -29.86
N SER A 223 21.46 -4.01 -29.20
CA SER A 223 20.99 -2.65 -28.95
C SER A 223 21.88 -1.85 -27.99
N VAL A 224 22.56 -2.50 -27.03
CA VAL A 224 23.55 -1.83 -26.16
C VAL A 224 24.80 -1.52 -26.96
N THR A 225 25.36 -2.49 -27.68
CA THR A 225 26.57 -2.30 -28.48
C THR A 225 26.39 -1.25 -29.59
N GLY A 226 25.21 -1.18 -30.22
CA GLY A 226 24.87 -0.10 -31.16
C GLY A 226 24.82 1.30 -30.53
N LYS A 227 24.54 1.41 -29.23
CA LYS A 227 24.63 2.68 -28.47
C LYS A 227 26.04 2.95 -27.95
N GLU A 228 26.84 1.92 -27.66
CA GLU A 228 28.26 2.07 -27.36
C GLU A 228 29.05 2.59 -28.56
N THR A 229 28.72 2.15 -29.78
CA THR A 229 29.32 2.70 -31.02
C THR A 229 28.91 4.14 -31.29
N GLU A 230 27.63 4.50 -31.14
CA GLU A 230 27.17 5.89 -31.27
C GLU A 230 27.87 6.82 -30.26
N ILE A 231 28.06 6.37 -29.02
CA ILE A 231 28.82 7.09 -28.00
C ILE A 231 30.31 7.21 -28.35
N ALA A 232 30.91 6.22 -29.02
CA ALA A 232 32.29 6.28 -29.49
C ALA A 232 32.46 7.27 -30.66
N GLU A 233 31.54 7.26 -31.63
CA GLU A 233 31.53 8.20 -32.75
C GLU A 233 31.37 9.65 -32.27
N LEU A 234 30.45 9.91 -31.32
CA LEU A 234 30.26 11.23 -30.72
C LEU A 234 31.48 11.70 -29.92
N LYS A 235 32.22 10.80 -29.26
CA LYS A 235 33.50 11.15 -28.60
C LYS A 235 34.57 11.55 -29.62
N ASN A 236 34.75 10.77 -30.68
CA ASN A 236 35.70 11.09 -31.73
C ASN A 236 35.41 12.48 -32.34
N GLN A 237 34.13 12.80 -32.61
CA GLN A 237 33.72 14.12 -33.07
C GLN A 237 34.03 15.24 -32.05
N ILE A 238 33.86 14.99 -30.75
CA ILE A 238 34.21 15.92 -29.68
C ILE A 238 35.74 16.13 -29.60
N ASP A 239 36.54 15.09 -29.79
CA ASP A 239 38.00 15.15 -29.75
C ASP A 239 38.57 15.85 -31.00
N ASP A 240 38.02 15.60 -32.19
CA ASP A 240 38.32 16.32 -33.44
C ASP A 240 38.01 17.83 -33.31
N LEU A 241 36.84 18.16 -32.74
CA LEU A 241 36.44 19.55 -32.50
C LEU A 241 37.32 20.25 -31.46
N GLN A 242 37.74 19.54 -30.40
CA GLN A 242 38.72 20.04 -29.44
C GLN A 242 40.08 20.28 -30.11
N TYR A 243 40.53 19.37 -30.97
CA TYR A 243 41.79 19.52 -31.69
C TYR A 243 41.79 20.74 -32.61
N GLU A 244 40.75 20.95 -33.42
CA GLU A 244 40.65 22.14 -34.28
C GLU A 244 40.51 23.44 -33.45
N LEU A 245 39.77 23.43 -32.34
CA LEU A 245 39.64 24.57 -31.44
C LEU A 245 40.99 24.93 -30.78
N GLU A 246 41.76 23.94 -30.34
CA GLU A 246 43.06 24.15 -29.72
C GLU A 246 44.13 24.56 -30.75
N LYS A 247 44.05 24.03 -31.97
CA LYS A 247 44.84 24.47 -33.14
C LYS A 247 44.54 25.92 -33.54
N VAL A 248 43.28 26.37 -33.41
CA VAL A 248 42.89 27.78 -33.60
C VAL A 248 43.42 28.66 -32.46
N ARG A 249 43.32 28.25 -31.20
CA ARG A 249 43.94 28.96 -30.05
C ARG A 249 45.44 29.13 -30.23
N ASN A 250 46.17 28.03 -30.46
CA ASN A 250 47.62 28.05 -30.72
C ASN A 250 48.02 28.92 -31.92
N ARG A 251 47.10 29.19 -32.86
CA ARG A 251 47.31 30.16 -33.95
C ARG A 251 47.05 31.60 -33.49
N ASN A 252 46.01 31.82 -32.69
CA ASN A 252 45.72 33.13 -32.10
C ASN A 252 46.82 33.57 -31.13
N ASP A 253 47.27 32.70 -30.23
CA ASP A 253 48.34 32.99 -29.26
C ASP A 253 49.65 33.35 -29.95
N LYS A 254 49.96 32.71 -31.09
CA LYS A 254 51.11 33.08 -31.95
C LYS A 254 50.91 34.42 -32.63
N LEU A 255 49.69 34.77 -33.06
CA LEU A 255 49.39 36.09 -33.62
C LEU A 255 49.45 37.18 -32.55
N GLU A 256 48.99 36.94 -31.33
CA GLU A 256 49.12 37.86 -30.19
C GLU A 256 50.58 38.01 -29.77
N THR A 257 51.36 36.92 -29.73
CA THR A 257 52.80 36.96 -29.46
C THR A 257 53.53 37.75 -30.56
N HIS A 258 53.25 37.48 -31.83
CA HIS A 258 53.83 38.25 -32.95
C HIS A 258 53.37 39.72 -32.96
N LEU A 259 52.16 40.03 -32.50
CA LEU A 259 51.68 41.41 -32.35
C LEU A 259 52.42 42.13 -31.20
N ALA A 260 52.61 41.47 -30.06
CA ALA A 260 53.40 41.98 -28.94
C ALA A 260 54.87 42.19 -29.35
N GLU A 261 55.48 41.19 -29.99
CA GLU A 261 56.82 41.31 -30.59
C GLU A 261 56.90 42.42 -31.64
N ALA A 262 55.88 42.60 -32.49
CA ALA A 262 55.88 43.66 -33.49
C ALA A 262 55.78 45.05 -32.84
N ILE A 263 54.99 45.19 -31.78
CA ILE A 263 54.91 46.41 -30.96
C ILE A 263 56.25 46.70 -30.25
N GLU A 264 56.96 45.66 -29.79
CA GLU A 264 58.26 45.79 -29.11
C GLU A 264 59.42 46.03 -30.09
N LYS A 265 59.37 45.39 -31.26
CA LYS A 265 60.28 45.62 -32.39
C LYS A 265 60.04 46.99 -33.02
N LEU A 266 58.82 47.52 -33.03
CA LEU A 266 58.57 48.92 -33.40
C LEU A 266 59.17 49.91 -32.39
N LYS A 267 59.27 49.56 -31.10
CA LYS A 267 59.95 50.39 -30.08
C LYS A 267 61.48 50.34 -30.23
N THR A 268 62.05 49.17 -30.52
CA THR A 268 63.51 48.96 -30.62
C THR A 268 64.11 49.19 -32.02
N TYR A 269 63.33 49.07 -33.09
CA TYR A 269 63.78 49.41 -34.45
C TYR A 269 63.77 50.94 -34.70
N HIS A 270 63.01 51.70 -33.90
CA HIS A 270 63.26 53.13 -33.71
C HIS A 270 64.65 53.42 -33.08
N GLN A 271 65.52 52.40 -32.87
CA GLN A 271 66.80 52.48 -32.17
C GLN A 271 68.10 51.75 -32.78
N LEU A 272 68.19 50.84 -33.84
CA LEU A 272 69.37 49.83 -34.02
C LEU A 272 70.26 49.22 -35.27
N HIS A 273 69.96 48.90 -36.59
CA HIS A 273 70.92 48.47 -37.77
C HIS A 273 71.07 47.01 -38.49
N GLY A 274 72.23 46.55 -39.15
CA GLY A 274 72.39 45.75 -40.48
C GLY A 274 73.22 44.36 -40.78
N ASP A 275 74.04 44.18 -41.92
CA ASP A 275 74.11 43.03 -42.97
C ASP A 275 75.44 42.12 -43.38
N PRO A 276 75.44 41.06 -44.33
CA PRO A 276 76.50 39.95 -44.63
C PRO A 276 76.85 39.35 -46.13
N GLU A 277 77.77 38.32 -46.41
CA GLU A 277 78.11 37.60 -47.78
C GLU A 277 78.81 36.12 -47.94
N LYS A 278 79.44 35.63 -49.12
CA LYS A 278 79.79 34.18 -49.65
C LYS A 278 81.23 33.89 -50.38
N GLY A 279 81.82 32.77 -51.03
CA GLY A 279 81.72 31.26 -51.42
C GLY A 279 82.86 30.55 -52.39
N PRO A 280 83.06 29.16 -52.63
CA PRO A 280 84.30 28.40 -53.26
C PRO A 280 84.25 27.05 -54.22
N GLN A 281 85.37 26.36 -54.76
CA GLN A 281 85.47 25.00 -55.59
C GLN A 281 86.88 24.25 -56.02
N GLN A 282 87.01 22.99 -56.65
CA GLN A 282 88.28 22.13 -57.02
C GLN A 282 88.25 20.72 -57.93
N LYS A 283 89.34 20.13 -58.63
CA LYS A 283 89.58 18.71 -59.31
C LYS A 283 91.00 18.34 -60.04
N GLN A 284 91.58 17.22 -60.70
CA GLN A 284 91.53 15.66 -61.01
C GLN A 284 92.86 14.96 -61.76
N VAL A 285 93.01 13.61 -62.19
CA VAL A 285 94.31 12.74 -62.56
C VAL A 285 94.31 11.49 -63.68
N VAL A 286 95.44 10.76 -64.15
CA VAL A 286 95.60 9.61 -65.24
C VAL A 286 96.88 8.53 -65.27
N GLN A 287 97.09 7.49 -66.22
CA GLN A 287 98.09 6.25 -66.31
C GLN A 287 98.42 5.49 -67.74
N SER A 288 99.15 4.33 -68.15
CA SER A 288 100.37 3.33 -67.87
C SER A 288 100.64 2.05 -68.90
N ASN A 289 101.83 1.27 -69.08
CA ASN A 289 102.11 0.03 -70.05
C ASN A 289 103.43 -1.00 -69.94
N VAL A 290 103.71 -2.16 -70.74
CA VAL A 290 104.76 -3.35 -70.61
C VAL A 290 105.31 -4.30 -71.87
N SER A 291 106.27 -5.35 -71.80
CA SER A 291 106.93 -6.32 -72.87
C SER A 291 107.30 -7.88 -72.59
N GLN A 292 108.31 -8.58 -73.23
CA GLN A 292 108.55 -10.09 -73.36
C GLN A 292 108.68 -10.95 -72.08
N ALA A 293 109.19 -10.43 -70.96
CA ALA A 293 109.29 -11.20 -69.70
C ALA A 293 107.94 -11.85 -69.29
N LYS A 294 106.84 -11.20 -69.70
CA LYS A 294 105.48 -11.70 -69.64
C LYS A 294 105.26 -13.15 -70.10
N LEU A 295 106.10 -13.73 -70.96
CA LEU A 295 105.90 -15.11 -71.41
C LEU A 295 106.30 -16.13 -70.33
N GLU A 296 107.34 -15.84 -69.55
CA GLU A 296 107.72 -16.65 -68.39
C GLU A 296 106.76 -16.38 -67.22
N ASP A 297 106.33 -15.13 -67.02
CA ASP A 297 105.26 -14.78 -66.08
C ASP A 297 103.97 -15.57 -66.41
N LEU A 298 103.55 -15.63 -67.69
CA LEU A 298 102.36 -16.39 -68.13
C LEU A 298 102.48 -17.90 -67.90
N MET A 299 103.67 -18.49 -67.99
CA MET A 299 103.86 -19.90 -67.64
C MET A 299 103.72 -20.11 -66.12
N LYS A 300 104.25 -19.18 -65.33
CA LYS A 300 104.16 -19.21 -63.87
C LYS A 300 102.73 -18.99 -63.38
N GLU A 301 101.99 -18.06 -64.00
CA GLU A 301 100.55 -17.88 -63.82
C GLU A 301 99.81 -19.21 -64.06
N VAL A 302 100.15 -19.99 -65.08
CA VAL A 302 99.49 -21.29 -65.36
C VAL A 302 99.74 -22.32 -64.26
N GLU A 303 100.93 -22.36 -63.64
CA GLU A 303 101.19 -23.20 -62.48
C GLU A 303 100.39 -22.72 -61.25
N GLU A 304 100.37 -21.41 -60.98
CA GLU A 304 99.59 -20.78 -59.91
C GLU A 304 98.06 -21.01 -60.08
N TRP A 305 97.54 -20.93 -61.32
CA TRP A 305 96.15 -21.26 -61.65
C TRP A 305 95.85 -22.75 -61.40
N THR A 306 96.82 -23.63 -61.62
CA THR A 306 96.69 -25.09 -61.40
C THR A 306 96.69 -25.43 -59.91
N GLU A 307 97.55 -24.79 -59.12
CA GLU A 307 97.56 -24.94 -57.65
C GLU A 307 96.29 -24.32 -57.03
N LEU A 308 95.84 -23.16 -57.50
CA LEU A 308 94.58 -22.54 -57.10
C LEU A 308 93.36 -23.43 -57.41
N ALA A 309 93.38 -24.16 -58.54
CA ALA A 309 92.32 -25.11 -58.88
C ALA A 309 92.27 -26.31 -57.91
N ASN A 310 93.42 -26.85 -57.51
CA ASN A 310 93.51 -27.93 -56.52
C ASN A 310 93.10 -27.47 -55.10
N ASN A 311 93.48 -26.24 -54.72
CA ASN A 311 93.04 -25.63 -53.46
C ASN A 311 91.52 -25.41 -53.44
N ARG A 312 90.92 -24.89 -54.52
CA ARG A 312 89.46 -24.76 -54.67
C ARG A 312 88.74 -26.11 -54.66
N LEU A 313 89.34 -27.17 -55.20
CA LEU A 313 88.75 -28.51 -55.17
C LEU A 313 88.72 -29.08 -53.74
N THR A 314 89.81 -28.96 -52.99
CA THR A 314 89.85 -29.40 -51.57
C THR A 314 89.01 -28.52 -50.64
N GLU A 315 88.80 -27.25 -50.98
CA GLU A 315 87.82 -26.37 -50.33
C GLU A 315 86.38 -26.81 -50.62
N LEU A 316 86.06 -27.18 -51.87
CA LEU A 316 84.77 -27.76 -52.26
C LEU A 316 84.48 -29.08 -51.54
N ASP A 317 85.45 -29.98 -51.41
CA ASP A 317 85.26 -31.24 -50.68
C ASP A 317 85.07 -31.01 -49.17
N LYS A 318 85.74 -30.01 -48.59
CA LYS A 318 85.45 -29.56 -47.21
C LYS A 318 84.03 -29.00 -47.08
N LEU A 319 83.56 -28.18 -48.03
CA LEU A 319 82.17 -27.70 -48.04
C LEU A 319 81.16 -28.84 -48.21
N HIS A 320 81.44 -29.84 -49.05
CA HIS A 320 80.59 -31.03 -49.18
C HIS A 320 80.60 -31.92 -47.93
N GLN A 321 81.68 -31.89 -47.14
CA GLN A 321 81.76 -32.56 -45.85
C GLN A 321 80.89 -31.83 -44.80
N THR A 322 81.12 -30.53 -44.58
CA THR A 322 80.37 -29.73 -43.60
C THR A 322 78.89 -29.60 -43.95
N HIS A 323 78.53 -29.54 -45.24
CA HIS A 323 77.13 -29.56 -45.69
C HIS A 323 76.44 -30.89 -45.37
N ARG A 324 77.11 -32.04 -45.51
CA ARG A 324 76.55 -33.34 -45.10
C ARG A 324 76.43 -33.47 -43.58
N GLU A 325 77.28 -32.80 -42.81
CA GLU A 325 77.21 -32.77 -41.35
C GLU A 325 76.07 -31.86 -40.86
N THR A 326 75.95 -30.65 -41.39
CA THR A 326 74.79 -29.78 -41.11
C THR A 326 73.46 -30.38 -41.59
N LEU A 327 73.42 -31.11 -42.71
CA LEU A 327 72.19 -31.83 -43.11
C LEU A 327 71.77 -32.91 -42.11
N LYS A 328 72.72 -33.66 -41.53
CA LYS A 328 72.43 -34.64 -40.46
C LYS A 328 71.91 -33.94 -39.21
N GLU A 329 72.52 -32.82 -38.84
CA GLU A 329 72.15 -32.03 -37.67
C GLU A 329 70.76 -31.40 -37.83
N VAL A 330 70.43 -30.90 -39.03
CA VAL A 330 69.09 -30.41 -39.39
C VAL A 330 68.05 -31.53 -39.39
N GLU A 331 68.34 -32.73 -39.90
CA GLU A 331 67.42 -33.87 -39.81
C GLU A 331 67.21 -34.34 -38.36
N LYS A 332 68.26 -34.33 -37.53
CA LYS A 332 68.14 -34.60 -36.10
C LYS A 332 67.25 -33.56 -35.41
N LEU A 333 67.53 -32.27 -35.59
CA LEU A 333 66.73 -31.18 -35.00
C LEU A 333 65.27 -31.20 -35.49
N LYS A 334 65.01 -31.59 -36.75
CA LYS A 334 63.65 -31.84 -37.26
C LYS A 334 62.95 -33.00 -36.55
N MET A 335 63.66 -34.09 -36.21
CA MET A 335 63.09 -35.17 -35.39
C MET A 335 62.83 -34.71 -33.96
N ASP A 336 63.81 -34.06 -33.34
CA ASP A 336 63.72 -33.55 -31.96
C ASP A 336 62.52 -32.58 -31.83
N ILE A 337 62.33 -31.66 -32.79
CA ILE A 337 61.17 -30.74 -32.85
C ILE A 337 59.84 -31.47 -33.08
N ARG A 338 59.82 -32.55 -33.89
CA ARG A 338 58.61 -33.34 -34.18
C ARG A 338 58.16 -34.24 -33.02
N GLN A 339 59.02 -34.48 -32.05
CA GLN A 339 58.72 -35.29 -30.86
C GLN A 339 59.13 -34.55 -29.57
N LEU A 340 58.90 -33.24 -29.52
CA LEU A 340 59.17 -32.42 -28.34
C LEU A 340 58.36 -32.98 -27.14
N PRO A 341 59.01 -33.43 -26.04
CA PRO A 341 58.29 -33.98 -24.91
C PRO A 341 57.44 -32.92 -24.21
N GLU A 342 56.25 -33.30 -23.76
CA GLU A 342 55.30 -32.38 -23.11
C GLU A 342 55.88 -31.71 -21.86
N SER A 343 56.78 -32.39 -21.13
CA SER A 343 57.54 -31.80 -20.02
C SER A 343 58.42 -30.63 -20.45
N VAL A 344 59.05 -30.70 -21.63
CA VAL A 344 59.87 -29.61 -22.18
C VAL A 344 58.98 -28.44 -22.59
N ILE A 345 57.81 -28.71 -23.17
CA ILE A 345 56.81 -27.67 -23.50
C ILE A 345 56.36 -26.95 -22.22
N VAL A 346 55.96 -27.70 -21.19
CA VAL A 346 55.52 -27.17 -19.89
C VAL A 346 56.67 -26.43 -19.17
N GLU A 347 57.92 -26.79 -19.42
CA GLU A 347 59.07 -26.08 -18.89
C GLU A 347 59.40 -24.76 -19.61
N THR A 348 58.91 -24.52 -20.83
CA THR A 348 59.15 -23.26 -21.56
C THR A 348 58.62 -22.03 -20.81
N THR A 349 59.32 -20.91 -21.00
CA THR A 349 58.92 -19.57 -20.56
C THR A 349 57.55 -19.17 -21.10
N GLU A 350 57.30 -19.53 -22.35
CA GLU A 350 56.10 -19.26 -23.13
C GLU A 350 54.89 -19.97 -22.53
N TYR A 351 54.98 -21.29 -22.29
CA TYR A 351 53.90 -22.05 -21.65
C TYR A 351 53.63 -21.56 -20.22
N LYS A 352 54.67 -21.33 -19.42
CA LYS A 352 54.51 -20.82 -18.04
C LYS A 352 53.87 -19.42 -18.00
N CYS A 353 54.23 -18.54 -18.94
CA CYS A 353 53.60 -17.24 -19.07
C CYS A 353 52.12 -17.37 -19.47
N LEU A 354 51.81 -18.22 -20.45
CA LEU A 354 50.44 -18.47 -20.91
C LEU A 354 49.57 -19.13 -19.82
N GLN A 355 50.14 -20.06 -19.05
CA GLN A 355 49.49 -20.71 -17.89
C GLN A 355 49.21 -19.69 -16.77
N SER A 356 50.12 -18.75 -16.53
CA SER A 356 49.92 -17.65 -15.57
C SER A 356 48.81 -16.70 -16.04
N GLN A 357 48.84 -16.27 -17.31
CA GLN A 357 47.80 -15.43 -17.91
C GLN A 357 46.42 -16.12 -17.89
N PHE A 358 46.34 -17.39 -18.27
CA PHE A 358 45.12 -18.18 -18.16
C PHE A 358 44.61 -18.28 -16.72
N SER A 359 45.50 -18.46 -15.74
CA SER A 359 45.12 -18.51 -14.32
C SER A 359 44.57 -17.18 -13.82
N VAL A 360 45.10 -16.04 -14.27
CA VAL A 360 44.53 -14.71 -13.98
C VAL A 360 43.16 -14.57 -14.63
N LEU A 361 43.05 -14.77 -15.95
CA LEU A 361 41.81 -14.62 -16.71
C LEU A 361 40.69 -15.57 -16.23
N TYR A 362 41.03 -16.78 -15.80
CA TYR A 362 40.08 -17.73 -15.22
C TYR A 362 39.53 -17.24 -13.88
N ASN A 363 40.39 -16.70 -13.01
CA ASN A 363 39.97 -16.14 -11.72
C ASN A 363 39.16 -14.85 -11.89
N GLU A 364 39.53 -13.98 -12.84
CA GLU A 364 38.73 -12.80 -13.21
C GLU A 364 37.38 -13.20 -13.79
N SER A 365 37.32 -14.21 -14.66
CA SER A 365 36.07 -14.76 -15.20
C SER A 365 35.16 -15.30 -14.09
N MET A 366 35.70 -16.00 -13.10
CA MET A 366 34.92 -16.46 -11.94
C MET A 366 34.44 -15.32 -11.04
N GLN A 367 35.26 -14.27 -10.83
CA GLN A 367 34.82 -13.08 -10.09
C GLN A 367 33.72 -12.32 -10.83
N LEU A 368 33.88 -12.08 -12.14
CA LEU A 368 32.88 -11.40 -12.98
C LEU A 368 31.57 -12.20 -13.04
N LYS A 369 31.64 -13.54 -13.13
CA LYS A 369 30.46 -14.40 -13.05
C LYS A 369 29.75 -14.28 -11.69
N THR A 370 30.52 -14.28 -10.59
CA THR A 370 29.96 -14.12 -9.24
C THR A 370 29.27 -12.75 -9.09
N GLN A 371 29.92 -11.67 -9.53
CA GLN A 371 29.36 -10.31 -9.53
C GLN A 371 28.11 -10.20 -10.43
N LEU A 372 28.08 -10.88 -11.58
CA LEU A 372 26.92 -10.91 -12.47
C LEU A 372 25.72 -11.61 -11.82
N ASP A 373 25.93 -12.76 -11.17
CA ASP A 373 24.87 -13.51 -10.52
C ASP A 373 24.39 -12.81 -9.23
N GLU A 374 25.28 -12.15 -8.46
CA GLU A 374 24.92 -11.24 -7.38
C GLU A 374 24.10 -10.03 -7.86
N ALA A 375 24.51 -9.38 -8.96
CA ALA A 375 23.80 -8.23 -9.53
C ALA A 375 22.40 -8.62 -10.05
N ARG A 376 22.28 -9.79 -10.69
CA ARG A 376 20.99 -10.37 -11.09
C ARG A 376 20.10 -10.65 -9.88
N GLN A 377 20.64 -11.21 -8.80
CA GLN A 377 19.87 -11.48 -7.59
C GLN A 377 19.48 -10.19 -6.86
N GLN A 378 20.33 -9.16 -6.82
CA GLN A 378 19.96 -7.82 -6.33
C GLN A 378 18.82 -7.20 -7.16
N LEU A 379 18.92 -7.24 -8.49
CA LEU A 379 17.90 -6.70 -9.39
C LEU A 379 16.54 -7.40 -9.21
N GLN A 380 16.53 -8.73 -9.14
CA GLN A 380 15.30 -9.51 -8.92
C GLN A 380 14.72 -9.27 -7.51
N THR A 381 15.58 -9.10 -6.49
CA THR A 381 15.15 -8.76 -5.13
C THR A 381 14.51 -7.37 -5.08
N SER A 382 15.14 -6.38 -5.71
CA SER A 382 14.62 -5.00 -5.82
C SER A 382 13.27 -4.97 -6.55
N LYS A 383 13.16 -5.62 -7.71
CA LYS A 383 11.93 -5.72 -8.50
C LYS A 383 10.79 -6.36 -7.70
N ASN A 384 11.07 -7.45 -6.99
CA ASN A 384 10.08 -8.15 -6.18
C ASN A 384 9.75 -7.41 -4.87
N ALA A 385 10.62 -6.53 -4.38
CA ALA A 385 10.29 -5.63 -3.26
C ALA A 385 9.39 -4.49 -3.73
N HIS A 386 9.68 -3.90 -4.89
CA HIS A 386 8.87 -2.81 -5.45
C HIS A 386 7.42 -3.25 -5.75
N LEU A 387 7.24 -4.47 -6.28
CA LEU A 387 5.90 -5.07 -6.47
C LEU A 387 5.12 -5.19 -5.16
N ARG A 388 5.73 -5.74 -4.10
CA ARG A 388 5.07 -5.86 -2.78
C ARG A 388 4.75 -4.51 -2.14
N ASN A 389 5.57 -3.48 -2.38
CA ASN A 389 5.25 -2.12 -1.93
C ASN A 389 3.98 -1.57 -2.61
N ILE A 390 3.76 -1.90 -3.90
CA ILE A 390 2.54 -1.51 -4.63
C ILE A 390 1.32 -2.25 -4.08
N GLU A 391 1.42 -3.58 -3.91
CA GLU A 391 0.37 -4.41 -3.30
C GLU A 391 0.02 -3.94 -1.87
N MET A 392 1.03 -3.51 -1.10
CA MET A 392 0.84 -2.94 0.24
C MET A 392 0.08 -1.61 0.18
N MET A 393 0.46 -0.69 -0.70
CA MET A 393 -0.24 0.59 -0.90
C MET A 393 -1.71 0.39 -1.31
N GLU A 394 -1.98 -0.55 -2.22
CA GLU A 394 -3.35 -0.92 -2.61
C GLU A 394 -4.16 -1.47 -1.42
N SER A 395 -3.52 -2.23 -0.52
CA SER A 395 -4.15 -2.74 0.69
C SER A 395 -4.40 -1.67 1.76
N GLU A 396 -3.49 -0.69 1.91
CA GLU A 396 -3.63 0.44 2.83
C GLU A 396 -4.77 1.37 2.40
N GLU A 397 -4.87 1.69 1.10
CA GLU A 397 -5.97 2.46 0.52
C GLU A 397 -7.32 1.74 0.74
N LEU A 398 -7.38 0.42 0.54
CA LEU A 398 -8.57 -0.37 0.81
C LEU A 398 -8.96 -0.36 2.30
N ILE A 399 -8.00 -0.25 3.22
CA ILE A 399 -8.25 -0.10 4.67
C ILE A 399 -8.71 1.32 5.01
N ALA A 400 -8.11 2.35 4.40
CA ALA A 400 -8.53 3.74 4.56
C ALA A 400 -9.98 3.95 4.07
N GLN A 401 -10.31 3.43 2.90
CA GLN A 401 -11.66 3.46 2.34
C GLN A 401 -12.69 2.73 3.24
N LYS A 402 -12.31 1.60 3.85
CA LYS A 402 -13.16 0.90 4.83
C LYS A 402 -13.40 1.73 6.10
N LYS A 403 -12.37 2.37 6.64
CA LYS A 403 -12.49 3.26 7.82
C LYS A 403 -13.39 4.45 7.54
N LEU A 404 -13.15 5.17 6.44
CA LEU A 404 -13.98 6.29 6.00
C LEU A 404 -15.45 5.88 5.83
N ARG A 405 -15.71 4.70 5.25
CA ARG A 405 -17.06 4.16 5.10
C ARG A 405 -17.71 3.79 6.44
N GLN A 406 -16.93 3.36 7.43
CA GLN A 406 -17.42 3.09 8.79
C GLN A 406 -17.71 4.39 9.57
N GLU A 407 -16.88 5.43 9.41
CA GLU A 407 -17.09 6.77 9.95
C GLU A 407 -18.36 7.40 9.36
N VAL A 408 -18.59 7.28 8.05
CA VAL A 408 -19.85 7.70 7.40
C VAL A 408 -21.06 6.99 8.01
N MET A 409 -21.02 5.66 8.19
CA MET A 409 -22.12 4.93 8.84
C MET A 409 -22.37 5.40 10.29
N GLN A 410 -21.32 5.73 11.05
CA GLN A 410 -21.47 6.27 12.41
C GLN A 410 -22.12 7.65 12.39
N LEU A 411 -21.71 8.53 11.48
CA LEU A 411 -22.32 9.86 11.30
C LEU A 411 -23.80 9.76 10.86
N GLU A 412 -24.14 8.81 9.98
CA GLU A 412 -25.54 8.53 9.60
C GLU A 412 -26.38 8.04 10.79
N ASP A 413 -25.86 7.14 11.63
CA ASP A 413 -26.53 6.65 12.83
C ASP A 413 -26.68 7.76 13.91
N PHE A 414 -25.69 8.64 14.08
CA PHE A 414 -25.82 9.83 14.94
C PHE A 414 -26.84 10.83 14.41
N LEU A 415 -26.87 11.07 13.10
CA LEU A 415 -27.85 11.96 12.47
C LEU A 415 -29.28 11.39 12.59
N ALA A 416 -29.44 10.06 12.52
CA ALA A 416 -30.70 9.38 12.80
C ALA A 416 -31.12 9.50 14.28
N GLN A 417 -30.18 9.46 15.24
CA GLN A 417 -30.46 9.72 16.65
C GLN A 417 -30.92 11.17 16.88
N LEU A 418 -30.20 12.16 16.35
CA LEU A 418 -30.56 13.58 16.45
C LEU A 418 -31.92 13.88 15.82
N ARG A 419 -32.27 13.23 14.70
CA ARG A 419 -33.64 13.32 14.11
C ARG A 419 -34.71 12.75 15.03
N LYS A 420 -34.43 11.65 15.73
CA LYS A 420 -35.36 11.05 16.70
C LYS A 420 -35.52 11.94 17.94
N GLU A 421 -34.43 12.52 18.44
CA GLU A 421 -34.47 13.47 19.56
C GLU A 421 -35.23 14.75 19.19
N TYR A 422 -35.02 15.29 17.99
CA TYR A 422 -35.80 16.40 17.46
C TYR A 422 -37.30 16.07 17.38
N GLU A 423 -37.67 14.90 16.83
CA GLU A 423 -39.10 14.55 16.71
C GLU A 423 -39.74 14.24 18.09
N MET A 424 -38.99 13.67 19.04
CA MET A 424 -39.47 13.55 20.43
C MET A 424 -39.70 14.92 21.07
N LEU A 425 -38.74 15.84 20.96
CA LEU A 425 -38.86 17.20 21.51
C LEU A 425 -39.98 18.01 20.82
N ARG A 426 -40.20 17.77 19.53
CA ARG A 426 -41.33 18.33 18.77
C ARG A 426 -42.66 17.77 19.27
N ILE A 427 -42.78 16.47 19.49
CA ILE A 427 -43.99 15.85 20.06
C ILE A 427 -44.25 16.37 21.48
N GLU A 428 -43.21 16.53 22.30
CA GLU A 428 -43.32 17.17 23.62
C GLU A 428 -43.78 18.62 23.50
N PHE A 429 -43.30 19.39 22.52
CA PHE A 429 -43.77 20.76 22.27
C PHE A 429 -45.24 20.80 21.81
N GLU A 430 -45.64 19.96 20.85
CA GLU A 430 -47.02 19.86 20.36
C GLU A 430 -47.98 19.41 21.48
N GLN A 431 -47.57 18.49 22.36
CA GLN A 431 -48.34 18.10 23.55
C GLN A 431 -48.46 19.23 24.58
N ASN A 432 -47.37 19.94 24.87
CA ASN A 432 -47.41 21.10 25.79
C ASN A 432 -48.29 22.22 25.23
N LEU A 433 -48.26 22.45 23.91
CA LEU A 433 -49.12 23.42 23.24
C LEU A 433 -50.60 23.04 23.39
N ALA A 434 -50.97 21.80 23.06
CA ALA A 434 -52.34 21.31 23.19
C ALA A 434 -52.86 21.33 24.64
N ALA A 435 -52.01 21.01 25.63
CA ALA A 435 -52.35 21.11 27.05
C ALA A 435 -52.58 22.58 27.48
N ASN A 436 -51.79 23.51 26.95
CA ASN A 436 -51.94 24.94 27.23
C ASN A 436 -53.18 25.54 26.54
N GLU A 437 -53.53 25.06 25.34
CA GLU A 437 -54.79 25.40 24.67
C GLU A 437 -56.01 24.92 25.48
N GLN A 438 -56.03 23.68 25.97
CA GLN A 438 -57.09 23.17 26.85
C GLN A 438 -57.18 23.93 28.19
N THR A 439 -56.06 24.45 28.66
CA THR A 439 -55.99 25.29 29.88
C THR A 439 -56.72 26.64 29.69
N GLY A 440 -56.92 27.12 28.45
CA GLY A 440 -57.68 28.34 28.15
C GLY A 440 -59.18 28.25 28.52
N PRO A 441 -59.95 27.33 27.90
CA PRO A 441 -61.36 27.09 28.22
C PRO A 441 -61.61 26.78 29.70
N ILE A 442 -60.80 25.91 30.33
CA ILE A 442 -60.94 25.57 31.75
C ILE A 442 -60.83 26.82 32.64
N ASN A 443 -59.86 27.71 32.36
CA ASN A 443 -59.74 28.98 33.09
C ASN A 443 -60.85 29.99 32.74
N ARG A 444 -61.57 29.85 31.63
CA ARG A 444 -62.74 30.67 31.29
C ARG A 444 -63.98 30.17 32.04
N GLU A 445 -64.22 28.86 32.07
CA GLU A 445 -65.30 28.23 32.83
C GLU A 445 -65.12 28.44 34.34
N MET A 446 -63.91 28.27 34.87
CA MET A 446 -63.59 28.57 36.27
C MET A 446 -63.89 30.04 36.62
N ARG A 447 -63.58 30.99 35.73
CA ARG A 447 -63.95 32.40 35.92
C ARG A 447 -65.46 32.63 35.91
N HIS A 448 -66.19 32.05 34.95
CA HIS A 448 -67.66 32.13 34.91
C HIS A 448 -68.31 31.51 36.16
N LEU A 449 -67.80 30.39 36.67
CA LEU A 449 -68.24 29.76 37.90
C LEU A 449 -67.98 30.66 39.12
N ILE A 450 -66.79 31.27 39.23
CA ILE A 450 -66.47 32.23 40.28
C ILE A 450 -67.42 33.43 40.23
N THR A 451 -67.66 34.02 39.06
CA THR A 451 -68.62 35.13 38.90
C THR A 451 -70.05 34.71 39.29
N SER A 452 -70.49 33.50 38.92
CA SER A 452 -71.81 32.99 39.31
C SER A 452 -71.94 32.79 40.82
N LEU A 453 -70.91 32.24 41.48
CA LEU A 453 -70.85 32.09 42.93
C LEU A 453 -70.79 33.45 43.66
N GLN A 454 -70.06 34.43 43.11
CA GLN A 454 -70.04 35.81 43.61
C GLN A 454 -71.42 36.46 43.51
N ASN A 455 -72.11 36.32 42.37
CA ASN A 455 -73.47 36.83 42.16
C ASN A 455 -74.46 36.20 43.13
N ASN A 456 -74.45 34.87 43.31
CA ASN A 456 -75.29 34.18 44.28
C ASN A 456 -74.99 34.64 45.72
N THR A 457 -73.72 34.83 46.07
CA THR A 457 -73.30 35.37 47.38
C THR A 457 -73.81 36.80 47.59
N GLN A 458 -73.86 37.61 46.52
CA GLN A 458 -74.35 38.99 46.57
C GLN A 458 -75.89 39.05 46.64
N GLN A 459 -76.59 38.16 45.94
CA GLN A 459 -78.04 37.97 46.10
C GLN A 459 -78.39 37.54 47.53
N LEU A 460 -77.72 36.53 48.09
CA LEU A 460 -77.93 36.09 49.48
C LEU A 460 -77.64 37.21 50.50
N LYS A 461 -76.62 38.05 50.28
CA LYS A 461 -76.39 39.26 51.09
C LYS A 461 -77.56 40.25 50.98
N GLY A 462 -78.12 40.43 49.78
CA GLY A 462 -79.32 41.24 49.54
C GLY A 462 -80.57 40.68 50.25
N GLU A 463 -80.78 39.36 50.21
CA GLU A 463 -81.86 38.70 50.96
C GLU A 463 -81.68 38.84 52.46
N VAL A 464 -80.48 38.59 53.00
CA VAL A 464 -80.17 38.82 54.42
C VAL A 464 -80.41 40.28 54.82
N HIS A 465 -80.12 41.25 53.95
CA HIS A 465 -80.46 42.65 54.20
C HIS A 465 -81.99 42.89 54.18
N ARG A 466 -82.73 42.26 53.25
CA ARG A 466 -84.19 42.33 53.17
C ARG A 466 -84.87 41.70 54.39
N TYR A 467 -84.38 40.57 54.88
CA TYR A 467 -84.83 39.93 56.12
C TYR A 467 -84.47 40.77 57.36
N LYS A 468 -83.28 41.39 57.40
CA LYS A 468 -82.93 42.36 58.47
C LYS A 468 -83.83 43.60 58.45
N ARG A 469 -84.25 44.09 57.28
CA ARG A 469 -85.24 45.17 57.18
C ARG A 469 -86.60 44.72 57.71
N LYS A 470 -87.15 43.59 57.23
CA LYS A 470 -88.41 43.01 57.72
C LYS A 470 -88.41 42.76 59.24
N TYR A 471 -87.27 42.29 59.77
CA TYR A 471 -87.11 42.11 61.22
C TYR A 471 -87.16 43.43 61.98
N LYS A 472 -86.49 44.49 61.47
CA LYS A 472 -86.60 45.85 62.05
C LYS A 472 -88.04 46.38 61.97
N GLU A 473 -88.70 46.23 60.83
CA GLU A 473 -90.10 46.66 60.62
C GLU A 473 -91.03 45.99 61.64
N ALA A 474 -91.04 44.65 61.71
CA ALA A 474 -91.82 43.91 62.70
C ALA A 474 -91.45 44.27 64.16
N ASN A 475 -90.17 44.48 64.46
CA ASN A 475 -89.72 44.89 65.78
C ASN A 475 -90.10 46.35 66.15
N THR A 476 -90.47 47.18 65.17
CA THR A 476 -91.14 48.49 65.40
C THR A 476 -92.67 48.40 65.42
N GLU A 477 -93.27 47.31 64.96
CA GLU A 477 -94.70 47.04 65.14
C GLU A 477 -95.00 46.42 66.51
N ILE A 478 -94.13 45.56 67.04
CA ILE A 478 -94.25 45.00 68.40
C ILE A 478 -94.57 46.06 69.47
N PRO A 479 -93.86 47.20 69.60
CA PRO A 479 -94.21 48.23 70.58
C PRO A 479 -95.51 48.98 70.25
N LYS A 480 -95.90 49.10 68.97
CA LYS A 480 -97.20 49.69 68.59
C LYS A 480 -98.35 48.78 69.01
N LEU A 481 -98.26 47.49 68.71
CA LEU A 481 -99.24 46.48 69.10
C LEU A 481 -99.32 46.32 70.62
N LYS A 482 -98.18 46.40 71.33
CA LYS A 482 -98.17 46.48 72.80
C LYS A 482 -98.91 47.72 73.30
N LYS A 483 -98.68 48.90 72.70
CA LYS A 483 -99.41 50.12 73.06
C LYS A 483 -100.91 49.99 72.76
N GLU A 484 -101.32 49.40 71.65
CA GLU A 484 -102.74 49.14 71.36
C GLU A 484 -103.36 48.18 72.40
N VAL A 485 -102.61 47.17 72.85
CA VAL A 485 -103.03 46.27 73.94
C VAL A 485 -103.08 46.99 75.29
N GLU A 486 -102.17 47.94 75.56
CA GLU A 486 -102.20 48.79 76.76
C GLU A 486 -103.39 49.77 76.71
N ASP A 487 -103.65 50.42 75.57
CA ASP A 487 -104.80 51.31 75.34
C ASP A 487 -106.14 50.55 75.41
N LEU A 488 -106.19 49.29 74.96
CA LEU A 488 -107.36 48.41 75.11
C LEU A 488 -107.56 47.95 76.55
N ASN A 489 -106.48 47.63 77.29
CA ASN A 489 -106.57 47.30 78.72
C ASN A 489 -106.93 48.54 79.56
N ALA A 490 -106.47 49.73 79.21
CA ALA A 490 -106.86 50.99 79.85
C ALA A 490 -108.37 51.25 79.67
N LYS A 491 -108.90 51.04 78.46
CA LYS A 491 -110.35 51.08 78.17
C LYS A 491 -111.10 50.02 78.97
N LEU A 492 -110.60 48.78 79.04
CA LEU A 492 -111.21 47.71 79.84
C LEU A 492 -111.24 48.05 81.34
N THR A 493 -110.21 48.72 81.85
CA THR A 493 -110.11 49.15 83.26
C THR A 493 -111.06 50.31 83.56
N GLN A 494 -111.27 51.26 82.64
CA GLN A 494 -112.29 52.30 82.78
C GLN A 494 -113.73 51.75 82.76
N VAL A 495 -113.98 50.67 82.00
CA VAL A 495 -115.32 50.05 81.86
C VAL A 495 -115.81 49.36 83.16
N GLN A 496 -114.94 49.07 84.12
CA GLN A 496 -115.35 48.50 85.42
C GLN A 496 -115.66 49.56 86.50
N GLY A 497 -115.52 50.86 86.19
CA GLY A 497 -115.50 51.94 87.18
C GLY A 497 -116.69 52.91 87.20
N ALA A 498 -117.67 52.80 86.30
CA ALA A 498 -118.85 53.69 86.26
C ALA A 498 -120.09 52.96 85.72
N ASN A 499 -121.08 52.73 86.60
CA ASN A 499 -122.33 52.04 86.26
C ASN A 499 -123.54 52.96 86.50
N GLN A 500 -123.79 53.91 85.59
CA GLN A 500 -125.10 54.55 85.42
C GLN A 500 -125.17 55.39 84.13
N ASP A 501 -126.34 55.34 83.48
CA ASP A 501 -126.88 56.24 82.45
C ASP A 501 -126.12 56.47 81.12
N SER A 502 -126.79 56.76 79.99
CA SER A 502 -128.11 56.42 79.44
C SER A 502 -128.20 57.14 78.07
N LYS A 503 -128.61 56.44 76.99
CA LYS A 503 -129.24 56.95 75.73
C LYS A 503 -128.88 58.37 75.21
N GLU A 504 -128.58 58.64 73.93
CA GLU A 504 -129.26 58.18 72.69
C GLU A 504 -128.62 58.85 71.42
N ASN A 505 -128.79 58.28 70.21
CA ASN A 505 -128.95 58.99 68.90
C ASN A 505 -127.77 59.87 68.30
N ILE A 506 -127.56 60.10 66.98
CA ILE A 506 -128.05 59.51 65.69
C ILE A 506 -127.22 60.01 64.43
N LYS A 507 -127.14 59.22 63.33
CA LYS A 507 -126.81 59.57 61.88
C LYS A 507 -125.37 60.07 61.50
N LYS A 508 -124.78 59.59 60.37
CA LYS A 508 -124.55 60.18 58.99
C LYS A 508 -123.54 61.37 58.92
N GLU A 509 -122.80 61.72 57.85
CA GLU A 509 -122.68 61.38 56.38
C GLU A 509 -121.20 61.72 55.94
N VAL A 510 -120.45 61.02 55.07
CA VAL A 510 -120.38 60.97 53.57
C VAL A 510 -119.51 62.08 52.86
N ILE A 511 -118.84 61.74 51.72
CA ILE A 511 -118.25 62.60 50.63
C ILE A 511 -116.80 63.19 50.85
N LYS A 512 -115.77 62.79 50.04
CA LYS A 512 -115.09 63.45 48.86
C LYS A 512 -113.98 64.49 49.23
N GLU A 513 -113.02 64.97 48.43
CA GLU A 513 -112.38 64.66 47.10
C GLU A 513 -110.97 65.37 47.07
N GLU A 514 -109.89 64.75 46.56
CA GLU A 514 -109.14 65.04 45.29
C GLU A 514 -108.14 66.23 45.25
N ASP A 515 -107.13 66.09 44.35
CA ASP A 515 -106.21 67.08 43.74
C ASP A 515 -105.19 67.92 44.56
N ALA A 516 -104.11 68.50 43.96
CA ALA A 516 -103.21 68.07 42.86
C ALA A 516 -102.03 69.07 42.67
N SER A 517 -100.85 68.60 42.21
CA SER A 517 -99.75 69.37 41.53
C SER A 517 -99.01 70.47 42.36
N THR A 518 -97.87 71.08 41.98
CA THR A 518 -97.08 71.14 40.70
C THR A 518 -95.57 71.46 40.95
N SER A 519 -94.66 71.02 40.03
CA SER A 519 -93.39 71.64 39.50
C SER A 519 -92.37 72.41 40.40
N GLU A 520 -91.03 72.45 40.17
CA GLU A 520 -89.98 71.69 39.41
C GLU A 520 -88.57 72.29 39.85
N SER A 521 -87.40 72.41 39.19
CA SER A 521 -86.76 72.07 37.88
C SER A 521 -85.20 72.11 37.92
N GLY A 522 -84.53 71.53 36.89
CA GLY A 522 -83.14 71.86 36.43
C GLY A 522 -81.93 71.14 37.11
N ALA A 523 -80.77 70.92 36.47
CA ALA A 523 -80.30 71.11 35.07
C ALA A 523 -79.05 70.21 34.71
N GLN A 524 -78.41 70.35 33.52
CA GLN A 524 -77.40 69.42 32.92
C GLN A 524 -76.03 70.07 32.49
N VAL A 525 -75.21 69.38 31.66
CA VAL A 525 -73.98 69.77 30.85
C VAL A 525 -72.63 69.25 31.46
N LYS A 526 -71.63 68.57 30.82
CA LYS A 526 -71.01 68.39 29.45
C LYS A 526 -69.84 69.39 29.13
N GLU A 527 -68.76 69.19 28.35
CA GLU A 527 -68.16 68.18 27.42
C GLU A 527 -66.59 68.13 27.64
N GLU A 528 -65.75 67.14 27.24
CA GLU A 528 -65.09 66.78 25.93
C GLU A 528 -64.16 67.85 25.28
N PRO A 529 -63.28 67.58 24.26
CA PRO A 529 -62.96 66.35 23.47
C PRO A 529 -61.53 65.81 23.81
N ALA A 530 -60.55 65.35 22.98
CA ALA A 530 -60.27 65.15 21.53
C ALA A 530 -58.93 64.33 21.36
N SER A 531 -58.40 63.88 20.19
CA SER A 531 -58.97 63.29 18.95
C SER A 531 -57.88 62.92 17.88
N THR A 532 -57.80 61.64 17.43
CA THR A 532 -57.35 61.15 16.08
C THR A 532 -55.87 61.30 15.62
N PRO A 533 -55.39 60.64 14.53
CA PRO A 533 -55.99 59.65 13.58
C PRO A 533 -55.81 58.18 14.05
N ALA A 534 -56.10 57.09 13.30
CA ALA A 534 -56.49 56.85 11.90
C ALA A 534 -57.53 55.67 11.84
N VAL A 535 -58.33 55.34 10.81
CA VAL A 535 -58.28 55.46 9.33
C VAL A 535 -57.28 54.48 8.69
N LYS A 536 -57.65 53.46 7.88
CA LYS A 536 -58.96 52.92 7.39
C LYS A 536 -58.83 51.36 7.35
N LYS A 537 -59.70 50.49 6.80
CA LYS A 537 -60.77 50.59 5.77
C LYS A 537 -61.86 49.51 5.98
N GLU A 538 -63.00 49.69 5.30
CA GLU A 538 -64.21 48.83 5.18
C GLU A 538 -64.06 47.89 3.94
N GLU A 539 -65.00 47.09 3.41
CA GLU A 539 -66.45 46.80 3.61
C GLU A 539 -66.68 45.46 4.38
N ASP A 540 -67.87 44.97 4.80
CA ASP A 540 -69.31 45.10 4.42
C ASP A 540 -69.78 44.22 3.22
N GLU A 541 -71.02 43.68 3.16
CA GLU A 541 -72.29 44.04 3.84
C GLU A 541 -73.19 42.78 4.12
N SER A 542 -74.52 42.90 4.28
CA SER A 542 -75.43 41.85 4.80
C SER A 542 -76.84 41.80 4.18
N GLU A 543 -77.47 40.62 4.00
CA GLU A 543 -78.94 40.39 4.17
C GLU A 543 -79.35 38.88 4.17
N GLN A 544 -80.65 38.57 4.02
CA GLN A 544 -81.28 37.23 4.23
C GLN A 544 -81.82 36.54 2.94
N THR A 545 -82.25 35.27 3.12
CA THR A 545 -83.30 34.49 2.39
C THR A 545 -83.05 33.72 1.06
N GLU A 546 -83.59 32.49 1.08
CA GLU A 546 -84.18 31.65 -0.01
C GLU A 546 -83.32 30.73 -0.94
N GLU A 547 -84.05 29.91 -1.73
CA GLU A 547 -83.82 28.50 -2.19
C GLU A 547 -82.79 28.31 -3.33
N GLY A 548 -82.30 27.13 -3.75
CA GLY A 548 -82.58 25.67 -3.53
C GLY A 548 -82.49 24.92 -4.89
N ASP A 549 -82.38 23.59 -5.11
CA ASP A 549 -82.13 22.31 -4.39
C ASP A 549 -81.54 21.33 -5.48
N GLY A 550 -80.78 20.25 -5.26
CA GLY A 550 -80.34 19.54 -4.05
C GLY A 550 -79.03 18.76 -4.28
N ASP A 551 -78.95 17.42 -4.27
CA ASP A 551 -79.99 16.39 -4.14
C ASP A 551 -79.54 15.19 -3.25
N LYS A 552 -80.46 14.75 -2.38
CA LYS A 552 -80.73 13.39 -1.79
C LYS A 552 -79.62 12.31 -1.65
N THR A 553 -79.58 11.48 -0.61
CA THR A 553 -80.19 11.43 0.75
C THR A 553 -79.48 10.36 1.61
N SER A 554 -79.75 10.32 2.91
CA SER A 554 -79.40 9.20 3.82
C SER A 554 -80.35 7.98 3.66
N ASN A 555 -79.97 6.79 4.17
CA ASN A 555 -80.47 6.26 5.46
C ASN A 555 -80.00 4.80 5.79
N SER A 556 -80.17 4.43 7.06
CA SER A 556 -79.93 3.18 7.80
C SER A 556 -80.39 1.84 7.18
N GLY A 557 -79.74 0.73 7.59
CA GLY A 557 -80.49 -0.44 8.08
C GLY A 557 -80.08 -1.87 7.68
N ASN A 558 -79.81 -2.71 8.71
CA ASN A 558 -79.97 -4.17 8.76
C ASN A 558 -79.09 -5.14 7.93
N SER A 559 -79.09 -6.39 8.43
CA SER A 559 -78.54 -7.64 7.84
C SER A 559 -79.71 -8.65 7.62
N PRO A 560 -79.47 -9.93 7.26
CA PRO A 560 -78.88 -10.42 6.01
C PRO A 560 -79.74 -11.52 5.32
N SER A 561 -79.64 -11.73 3.99
CA SER A 561 -79.95 -13.04 3.35
C SER A 561 -79.66 -13.17 1.84
N ALA A 562 -79.40 -14.42 1.45
CA ALA A 562 -79.84 -15.17 0.24
C ALA A 562 -80.77 -14.48 -0.80
N LYS A 563 -80.78 -14.85 -2.10
CA LYS A 563 -80.39 -16.14 -2.75
C LYS A 563 -80.18 -16.04 -4.28
N LYS A 564 -79.42 -17.01 -4.80
CA LYS A 564 -79.43 -17.72 -6.13
C LYS A 564 -80.46 -17.34 -7.22
N ASP A 565 -80.04 -17.51 -8.48
CA ASP A 565 -80.49 -18.60 -9.40
C ASP A 565 -79.67 -18.63 -10.72
N ALA A 566 -79.63 -19.67 -11.58
CA ALA A 566 -80.02 -21.09 -11.50
C ALA A 566 -79.31 -21.93 -12.62
N GLY A 567 -79.32 -23.27 -12.51
CA GLY A 567 -78.78 -24.21 -13.52
C GLY A 567 -78.38 -25.59 -12.94
N VAL A 568 -79.29 -26.53 -12.63
CA VAL A 568 -79.91 -27.53 -13.56
C VAL A 568 -78.88 -28.62 -13.98
N LYS A 569 -79.04 -29.94 -13.72
CA LYS A 569 -80.25 -30.81 -13.63
C LYS A 569 -80.00 -32.17 -12.88
N GLN A 570 -81.05 -32.71 -12.20
CA GLN A 570 -81.52 -34.13 -12.08
C GLN A 570 -80.55 -35.35 -11.90
N GLU A 571 -80.86 -36.47 -11.20
CA GLU A 571 -81.96 -36.87 -10.27
C GLU A 571 -81.68 -38.27 -9.61
N LYS A 572 -82.47 -38.63 -8.57
CA LYS A 572 -82.67 -39.97 -7.93
C LYS A 572 -81.52 -40.51 -7.04
N GLY A 573 -81.79 -41.24 -5.96
CA GLY A 573 -83.09 -41.59 -5.32
C GLY A 573 -82.91 -42.31 -3.97
N THR A 574 -83.97 -42.39 -3.15
CA THR A 574 -83.93 -42.90 -1.76
C THR A 574 -84.59 -44.26 -1.58
N VAL A 575 -83.92 -45.21 -0.89
CA VAL A 575 -84.52 -46.44 -0.35
C VAL A 575 -83.89 -46.78 1.01
N LYS A 576 -84.71 -47.22 1.98
CA LYS A 576 -84.26 -47.92 3.20
C LYS A 576 -84.53 -49.42 3.02
N LYS A 577 -83.60 -50.31 3.40
CA LYS A 577 -83.83 -51.39 4.41
C LYS A 577 -82.73 -52.48 4.45
N GLU A 578 -82.47 -52.93 5.69
CA GLU A 578 -82.13 -54.30 6.12
C GLU A 578 -80.80 -54.97 5.66
N PRO A 579 -80.33 -56.01 6.38
CA PRO A 579 -78.92 -56.11 6.73
C PRO A 579 -78.13 -57.20 5.98
N ALA A 580 -76.80 -57.04 5.98
CA ALA A 580 -75.86 -58.13 5.73
C ALA A 580 -74.73 -58.07 6.78
N VAL A 581 -74.53 -59.16 7.52
CA VAL A 581 -73.46 -59.27 8.52
C VAL A 581 -72.12 -59.36 7.80
N LYS A 582 -71.31 -58.30 7.89
CA LYS A 582 -69.87 -58.31 7.61
C LYS A 582 -69.12 -57.54 8.70
N THR A 583 -68.65 -58.32 9.68
CA THR A 583 -67.41 -58.13 10.43
C THR A 583 -66.95 -56.68 10.67
N GLU A 584 -67.01 -56.23 11.93
CA GLU A 584 -66.43 -54.92 12.36
C GLU A 584 -64.96 -54.74 11.96
N LYS A 585 -64.24 -55.86 11.78
CA LYS A 585 -62.87 -55.88 11.27
C LYS A 585 -62.79 -55.34 9.84
N ASP A 586 -63.65 -55.80 8.93
CA ASP A 586 -63.70 -55.31 7.55
C ASP A 586 -64.15 -53.87 7.48
N HIS A 587 -65.08 -53.44 8.35
CA HIS A 587 -65.51 -52.03 8.36
C HIS A 587 -64.44 -51.11 8.97
N ARG A 588 -63.62 -51.60 9.91
CA ARG A 588 -62.41 -50.91 10.40
C ARG A 588 -61.26 -50.93 9.38
N GLU A 589 -61.09 -51.99 8.61
CA GLU A 589 -60.06 -52.05 7.56
C GLU A 589 -60.48 -51.24 6.32
N ALA A 590 -61.74 -51.26 5.90
CA ALA A 590 -62.27 -50.38 4.86
C ALA A 590 -62.28 -48.90 5.28
N GLN A 591 -62.53 -48.59 6.56
CA GLN A 591 -62.37 -47.24 7.08
C GLN A 591 -60.89 -46.85 7.15
N ARG A 592 -60.00 -47.70 7.69
CA ARG A 592 -58.53 -47.46 7.67
C ARG A 592 -57.98 -47.32 6.25
N VAL A 593 -58.51 -48.02 5.25
CA VAL A 593 -58.12 -47.89 3.84
C VAL A 593 -58.72 -46.64 3.20
N LYS A 594 -59.88 -46.17 3.63
CA LYS A 594 -60.39 -44.83 3.28
C LYS A 594 -59.55 -43.73 3.93
N ASP A 595 -59.29 -43.81 5.22
CA ASP A 595 -58.49 -42.85 5.98
C ASP A 595 -57.06 -42.83 5.46
N ALA A 596 -56.48 -44.00 5.13
CA ALA A 596 -55.20 -44.11 4.44
C ALA A 596 -55.25 -43.56 3.02
N LYS A 597 -56.33 -43.74 2.25
CA LYS A 597 -56.49 -43.08 0.93
C LYS A 597 -56.76 -41.58 1.01
N ILE A 598 -57.32 -41.10 2.11
CA ILE A 598 -57.48 -39.66 2.38
C ILE A 598 -56.12 -39.09 2.78
N ALA A 599 -55.39 -39.74 3.69
CA ALA A 599 -54.03 -39.39 4.08
C ALA A 599 -53.02 -39.54 2.93
N GLU A 600 -53.19 -40.50 2.02
CA GLU A 600 -52.42 -40.67 0.79
C GLU A 600 -52.84 -39.64 -0.26
N SER A 601 -54.14 -39.31 -0.37
CA SER A 601 -54.59 -38.19 -1.20
C SER A 601 -54.09 -36.85 -0.64
N GLU A 602 -53.90 -36.72 0.66
CA GLU A 602 -53.36 -35.53 1.33
C GLU A 602 -51.86 -35.48 1.21
N MET A 603 -51.15 -36.58 1.41
CA MET A 603 -49.73 -36.71 1.10
C MET A 603 -49.45 -36.47 -0.39
N VAL A 604 -50.29 -36.92 -1.32
CA VAL A 604 -50.17 -36.60 -2.76
C VAL A 604 -50.57 -35.15 -3.07
N ARG A 605 -51.49 -34.55 -2.30
CA ARG A 605 -51.83 -33.12 -2.42
C ARG A 605 -50.71 -32.25 -1.90
N ASP A 606 -50.08 -32.62 -0.79
CA ASP A 606 -48.96 -31.95 -0.18
C ASP A 606 -47.66 -32.21 -0.93
N LEU A 607 -47.42 -33.40 -1.48
CA LEU A 607 -46.32 -33.64 -2.42
C LEU A 607 -46.54 -32.86 -3.73
N LYS A 608 -47.78 -32.64 -4.19
CA LYS A 608 -48.08 -31.73 -5.30
C LYS A 608 -47.93 -30.26 -4.91
N ASN A 609 -48.25 -29.86 -3.68
CA ASN A 609 -48.03 -28.50 -3.17
C ASN A 609 -46.54 -28.23 -2.97
N GLN A 610 -45.78 -29.19 -2.41
CA GLN A 610 -44.34 -29.17 -2.25
C GLN A 610 -43.63 -29.21 -3.61
N LEU A 611 -44.08 -30.02 -4.57
CA LEU A 611 -43.55 -30.00 -5.94
C LEU A 611 -43.87 -28.68 -6.63
N LYS A 612 -45.08 -28.13 -6.49
CA LYS A 612 -45.45 -26.82 -7.04
C LYS A 612 -44.69 -25.67 -6.36
N LYS A 613 -44.41 -25.78 -5.07
CA LYS A 613 -43.58 -24.87 -4.28
C LYS A 613 -42.11 -24.97 -4.73
N ALA A 614 -41.52 -26.16 -4.76
CA ALA A 614 -40.16 -26.42 -5.24
C ALA A 614 -39.96 -26.04 -6.72
N LEU A 615 -40.99 -26.18 -7.58
CA LEU A 615 -40.94 -25.79 -8.99
C LEU A 615 -41.15 -24.27 -9.15
N ASN A 616 -41.88 -23.61 -8.25
CA ASN A 616 -41.87 -22.14 -8.14
C ASN A 616 -40.53 -21.63 -7.57
N GLU A 617 -40.00 -22.23 -6.52
CA GLU A 617 -38.67 -21.93 -5.95
C GLU A 617 -37.56 -22.20 -6.97
N GLN A 618 -37.69 -23.19 -7.85
CA GLN A 618 -36.78 -23.42 -8.99
C GLN A 618 -36.92 -22.33 -10.05
N LYS A 619 -38.14 -21.82 -10.29
CA LYS A 619 -38.37 -20.68 -11.20
C LYS A 619 -37.85 -19.36 -10.60
N GLU A 620 -38.05 -19.13 -9.31
CA GLU A 620 -37.50 -17.99 -8.58
C GLU A 620 -35.98 -18.09 -8.50
N MET A 621 -35.41 -19.25 -8.19
CA MET A 621 -33.97 -19.50 -8.25
C MET A 621 -33.43 -19.28 -9.66
N LYS A 622 -34.13 -19.71 -10.73
CA LYS A 622 -33.72 -19.41 -12.10
C LYS A 622 -33.80 -17.92 -12.42
N LEU A 623 -34.88 -17.24 -12.04
CA LEU A 623 -35.06 -15.80 -12.22
C LEU A 623 -33.97 -15.02 -11.47
N LEU A 624 -33.64 -15.44 -10.24
CA LEU A 624 -32.54 -14.94 -9.42
C LEU A 624 -31.18 -15.24 -10.07
N LEU A 625 -30.99 -16.39 -10.72
CA LEU A 625 -29.74 -16.76 -11.41
C LEU A 625 -29.53 -15.96 -12.70
N ASP A 626 -30.59 -15.74 -13.46
CA ASP A 626 -30.55 -14.95 -14.68
C ASP A 626 -30.46 -13.43 -14.36
N MET A 627 -31.05 -12.97 -13.25
CA MET A 627 -30.67 -11.69 -12.61
C MET A 627 -29.20 -11.68 -12.16
N TYR A 628 -28.71 -12.74 -11.50
CA TYR A 628 -27.31 -12.83 -11.03
C TYR A 628 -26.29 -12.74 -12.16
N LYS A 629 -26.64 -13.22 -13.36
CA LYS A 629 -25.84 -13.07 -14.57
C LYS A 629 -25.93 -11.66 -15.17
N GLY A 630 -27.13 -11.07 -15.19
CA GLY A 630 -27.36 -9.73 -15.73
C GLY A 630 -26.89 -8.57 -14.83
N VAL A 631 -26.65 -8.83 -13.55
CA VAL A 631 -26.31 -7.83 -12.54
C VAL A 631 -24.83 -7.91 -12.14
N SER A 632 -24.16 -6.75 -12.08
CA SER A 632 -22.73 -6.65 -11.71
C SER A 632 -22.45 -7.28 -10.34
N LYS A 633 -21.21 -7.74 -10.13
CA LYS A 633 -20.76 -8.32 -8.85
C LYS A 633 -21.02 -7.33 -7.69
N GLU A 634 -20.61 -6.09 -7.88
CA GLU A 634 -20.75 -4.98 -6.94
C GLU A 634 -22.19 -4.76 -6.44
N GLN A 635 -23.18 -4.83 -7.34
CA GLN A 635 -24.59 -4.67 -6.98
C GLN A 635 -25.14 -5.89 -6.21
N ARG A 636 -24.56 -7.10 -6.40
CA ARG A 636 -24.89 -8.31 -5.62
C ARG A 636 -24.25 -8.29 -4.24
N ASP A 637 -22.98 -7.91 -4.17
CA ASP A 637 -22.24 -7.71 -2.92
C ASP A 637 -22.96 -6.65 -2.05
N LYS A 638 -23.47 -5.57 -2.66
CA LYS A 638 -24.31 -4.55 -2.01
C LYS A 638 -25.59 -5.13 -1.38
N VAL A 639 -26.31 -6.03 -2.07
CA VAL A 639 -27.54 -6.65 -1.53
C VAL A 639 -27.24 -7.61 -0.37
N GLN A 640 -26.16 -8.39 -0.45
CA GLN A 640 -25.73 -9.24 0.66
C GLN A 640 -25.27 -8.42 1.87
N LEU A 641 -24.55 -7.31 1.65
CA LEU A 641 -24.18 -6.37 2.71
C LEU A 641 -25.42 -5.78 3.38
N MET A 642 -26.43 -5.30 2.64
CA MET A 642 -27.66 -4.77 3.25
C MET A 642 -28.45 -5.83 4.02
N ALA A 643 -28.40 -7.10 3.60
CA ALA A 643 -29.04 -8.20 4.34
C ALA A 643 -28.30 -8.54 5.65
N ALA A 644 -26.97 -8.51 5.65
CA ALA A 644 -26.15 -8.68 6.85
C ALA A 644 -26.28 -7.49 7.81
N GLU A 645 -26.23 -6.26 7.28
CA GLU A 645 -26.46 -5.02 8.01
C GLU A 645 -27.84 -5.02 8.70
N LYS A 646 -28.90 -5.46 8.00
CA LYS A 646 -30.24 -5.56 8.59
C LYS A 646 -30.29 -6.52 9.79
N LYS A 647 -29.57 -7.65 9.75
CA LYS A 647 -29.45 -8.57 10.90
C LYS A 647 -28.69 -7.92 12.07
N LEU A 648 -27.54 -7.32 11.80
CA LEU A 648 -26.73 -6.65 12.81
C LEU A 648 -27.48 -5.46 13.44
N ARG A 649 -28.30 -4.73 12.67
CA ARG A 649 -29.19 -3.67 13.20
C ARG A 649 -30.27 -4.24 14.14
N THR A 650 -30.85 -5.42 13.85
CA THR A 650 -31.78 -6.07 14.81
C THR A 650 -31.07 -6.57 16.07
N GLU A 651 -29.90 -7.21 15.93
CA GLU A 651 -29.11 -7.71 17.07
C GLU A 651 -28.63 -6.55 17.97
N LEU A 652 -28.25 -5.41 17.40
CA LEU A 652 -27.93 -4.19 18.14
C LEU A 652 -29.14 -3.59 18.86
N GLU A 653 -30.35 -3.66 18.30
CA GLU A 653 -31.54 -3.13 18.96
C GLU A 653 -32.00 -4.05 20.12
N ASP A 654 -31.86 -5.37 19.99
CA ASP A 654 -32.08 -6.32 21.09
C ASP A 654 -31.07 -6.08 22.24
N ILE A 655 -29.79 -5.86 21.91
CA ILE A 655 -28.76 -5.51 22.90
C ILE A 655 -29.06 -4.14 23.54
N ARG A 656 -29.51 -3.14 22.78
CA ARG A 656 -29.96 -1.83 23.33
C ARG A 656 -31.15 -1.99 24.27
N GLN A 657 -32.12 -2.85 23.97
CA GLN A 657 -33.23 -3.14 24.89
C GLN A 657 -32.77 -3.84 26.17
N GLN A 658 -31.78 -4.75 26.10
CA GLN A 658 -31.19 -5.37 27.29
C GLN A 658 -30.44 -4.36 28.15
N ILE A 659 -29.61 -3.50 27.54
CA ILE A 659 -28.90 -2.41 28.22
C ILE A 659 -29.91 -1.44 28.87
N LYS A 660 -31.00 -1.08 28.17
CA LYS A 660 -32.05 -0.22 28.73
C LYS A 660 -32.71 -0.86 29.94
N LYS A 661 -33.11 -2.13 29.88
CA LYS A 661 -33.68 -2.87 31.04
C LYS A 661 -32.72 -2.89 32.24
N MET A 662 -31.42 -3.06 32.00
CA MET A 662 -30.40 -2.99 33.05
C MET A 662 -30.22 -1.58 33.63
N GLN A 663 -30.32 -0.54 32.80
CA GLN A 663 -30.26 0.86 33.26
C GLN A 663 -31.50 1.26 34.05
N ASP A 664 -32.69 0.87 33.59
CA ASP A 664 -33.97 1.14 34.27
C ASP A 664 -34.02 0.41 35.63
N SER A 665 -33.62 -0.87 35.70
CA SER A 665 -33.49 -1.59 36.98
C SER A 665 -32.51 -0.88 37.94
N LYS A 666 -31.34 -0.45 37.44
CA LYS A 666 -30.34 0.26 38.24
C LYS A 666 -30.83 1.65 38.69
N ARG A 667 -31.74 2.28 37.94
CA ARG A 667 -32.41 3.54 38.30
C ARG A 667 -33.44 3.33 39.41
N ASP A 668 -34.25 2.27 39.32
CA ASP A 668 -35.21 1.92 40.36
C ASP A 668 -34.53 1.48 41.66
N ASP A 669 -33.43 0.71 41.61
CA ASP A 669 -32.68 0.34 42.81
C ASP A 669 -32.02 1.57 43.47
N LYS A 670 -31.49 2.51 42.67
CA LYS A 670 -31.01 3.79 43.18
C LYS A 670 -32.12 4.65 43.78
N ARG A 671 -33.35 4.55 43.26
CA ARG A 671 -34.54 5.22 43.79
C ARG A 671 -35.00 4.61 45.12
N LYS A 672 -35.05 3.27 45.23
CA LYS A 672 -35.33 2.57 46.50
C LYS A 672 -34.36 2.96 47.60
N LEU A 673 -33.06 3.02 47.30
CA LEU A 673 -32.03 3.46 48.25
C LEU A 673 -32.27 4.90 48.76
N ALA A 674 -32.69 5.81 47.88
CA ALA A 674 -33.05 7.18 48.27
C ALA A 674 -34.36 7.25 49.08
N GLU A 675 -35.35 6.40 48.77
CA GLU A 675 -36.59 6.26 49.54
C GLU A 675 -36.31 5.68 50.95
N ASP A 676 -35.43 4.68 51.07
CA ASP A 676 -34.97 4.12 52.35
C ASP A 676 -34.19 5.13 53.21
N GLU A 677 -33.31 5.94 52.60
CA GLU A 677 -32.61 7.02 53.31
C GLU A 677 -33.57 8.12 53.77
N ALA A 678 -34.55 8.48 52.94
CA ALA A 678 -35.61 9.42 53.32
C ALA A 678 -36.45 8.89 54.48
N LEU A 679 -36.87 7.61 54.45
CA LEU A 679 -37.63 6.96 55.52
C LEU A 679 -36.85 6.88 56.84
N LYS A 680 -35.54 6.58 56.80
CA LYS A 680 -34.67 6.64 57.98
C LYS A 680 -34.61 8.05 58.57
N LYS A 681 -34.51 9.07 57.71
CA LYS A 681 -34.44 10.47 58.13
C LYS A 681 -35.77 11.02 58.66
N ILE A 682 -36.90 10.57 58.12
CA ILE A 682 -38.23 10.84 58.67
C ILE A 682 -38.35 10.26 60.08
N LYS A 683 -38.00 8.98 60.28
CA LYS A 683 -38.02 8.37 61.62
C LYS A 683 -37.18 9.13 62.66
N GLN A 684 -35.96 9.54 62.30
CA GLN A 684 -35.13 10.36 63.20
C GLN A 684 -35.77 11.71 63.56
N LEU A 685 -36.51 12.33 62.64
CA LEU A 685 -37.26 13.57 62.90
C LEU A 685 -38.54 13.32 63.72
N GLU A 686 -39.18 12.16 63.57
CA GLU A 686 -40.31 11.74 64.39
C GLU A 686 -39.89 11.39 65.83
N GLU A 687 -38.76 10.73 66.01
CA GLU A 687 -38.12 10.48 67.32
C GLU A 687 -37.75 11.82 68.00
N GLN A 688 -37.08 12.73 67.31
CA GLN A 688 -36.79 14.08 67.82
C GLN A 688 -38.05 14.88 68.18
N LYS A 689 -39.11 14.78 67.36
CA LYS A 689 -40.42 15.39 67.65
C LYS A 689 -41.05 14.79 68.92
N TYR A 690 -40.95 13.48 69.10
CA TYR A 690 -41.44 12.79 70.31
C TYR A 690 -40.65 13.22 71.56
N GLU A 691 -39.32 13.32 71.46
CA GLU A 691 -38.44 13.87 72.50
C GLU A 691 -38.85 15.30 72.90
N LEU A 692 -39.09 16.17 71.90
CA LEU A 692 -39.51 17.55 72.12
C LEU A 692 -40.92 17.65 72.73
N GLN A 693 -41.89 16.84 72.27
CA GLN A 693 -43.22 16.79 72.88
C GLN A 693 -43.14 16.28 74.34
N LYS A 694 -42.26 15.34 74.65
CA LYS A 694 -42.00 14.84 76.01
C LYS A 694 -41.35 15.90 76.90
N GLN A 695 -40.47 16.74 76.35
CA GLN A 695 -39.93 17.91 77.08
C GLN A 695 -41.01 18.96 77.34
N VAL A 696 -41.83 19.32 76.35
CA VAL A 696 -42.96 20.27 76.51
C VAL A 696 -43.99 19.76 77.52
N ALA A 697 -44.24 18.46 77.59
CA ALA A 697 -45.12 17.85 78.59
C ALA A 697 -44.57 17.92 80.04
N SER A 698 -43.28 18.23 80.23
CA SER A 698 -42.63 18.24 81.55
C SER A 698 -42.61 19.61 82.26
N GLN A 699 -43.20 20.66 81.67
CA GLN A 699 -43.19 22.02 82.25
C GLN A 699 -44.56 22.73 82.22
N LYS A 700 -45.56 22.23 82.97
CA LYS A 700 -46.76 23.00 83.37
C LYS A 700 -47.41 22.53 84.70
N PRO A 701 -47.23 23.29 85.79
CA PRO A 701 -48.30 23.68 86.73
C PRO A 701 -48.91 25.02 86.29
N SER A 702 -49.97 25.58 86.89
CA SER A 702 -51.19 25.04 87.51
C SER A 702 -52.24 26.17 87.46
N ASP A 703 -53.51 25.84 87.73
CA ASP A 703 -54.62 26.78 87.99
C ASP A 703 -55.06 27.66 86.79
N GLY A 704 -56.31 28.11 86.69
CA GLY A 704 -57.49 27.72 87.49
C GLY A 704 -58.75 28.50 87.07
N ASN A 705 -59.90 27.81 87.14
CA ASN A 705 -61.27 28.34 87.28
C ASN A 705 -61.66 29.70 86.63
N TRP A 706 -62.69 29.69 85.77
CA TRP A 706 -63.93 30.47 86.01
C TRP A 706 -65.08 29.95 85.13
N GLY A 707 -66.19 29.57 85.75
CA GLY A 707 -67.43 29.21 85.05
C GLY A 707 -68.29 30.44 84.72
N GLY A 708 -69.14 30.35 83.70
CA GLY A 708 -70.03 31.45 83.33
C GLY A 708 -71.25 31.60 84.25
N HIS A 709 -71.91 32.75 84.18
CA HIS A 709 -73.28 32.91 84.68
C HIS A 709 -74.10 33.82 83.76
N ASN A 710 -75.41 33.58 83.73
CA ASN A 710 -76.41 34.37 83.02
C ASN A 710 -77.46 34.81 84.05
N VAL A 711 -78.06 36.01 83.94
CA VAL A 711 -79.37 36.39 84.54
C VAL A 711 -79.80 37.82 84.15
N LEU A 712 -81.11 38.05 84.20
CA LEU A 712 -81.89 39.18 83.68
C LEU A 712 -82.43 40.10 84.80
N HIS A 713 -82.33 41.44 84.66
CA HIS A 713 -83.24 42.48 85.22
C HIS A 713 -82.85 43.88 84.69
N GLN A 714 -83.66 44.96 84.69
CA GLN A 714 -85.12 45.16 84.44
C GLN A 714 -85.36 46.69 84.21
N MET A 715 -86.49 47.08 83.60
CA MET A 715 -86.87 48.48 83.30
C MET A 715 -87.13 49.37 84.54
N ARG A 716 -86.80 50.67 84.44
CA ARG A 716 -87.68 51.77 84.92
C ARG A 716 -87.34 53.12 84.27
N PRO A 717 -88.32 54.02 83.97
CA PRO A 717 -88.06 55.33 83.36
C PRO A 717 -88.36 56.52 84.30
N PHE A 718 -87.57 57.61 84.26
CA PHE A 718 -88.01 58.93 84.76
C PHE A 718 -87.27 60.14 84.14
N VAL A 719 -88.03 61.22 84.04
CA VAL A 719 -87.82 62.56 83.44
C VAL A 719 -86.59 63.35 83.92
N GLY A 720 -85.71 63.76 82.99
CA GLY A 720 -85.52 65.17 82.58
C GLY A 720 -84.41 66.07 83.18
N SER A 721 -83.73 66.77 82.26
CA SER A 721 -82.95 68.04 82.40
C SER A 721 -81.44 68.00 82.73
N HIS A 722 -80.71 68.87 82.02
CA HIS A 722 -79.27 69.24 82.08
C HIS A 722 -78.18 68.16 81.99
N GLU A 723 -78.38 66.90 82.37
CA GLU A 723 -77.35 65.86 82.17
C GLU A 723 -77.21 65.44 80.70
N GLU A 724 -78.26 65.58 79.89
CA GLU A 724 -78.26 65.21 78.46
C GLU A 724 -77.26 66.04 77.64
N GLU A 725 -77.00 67.30 78.01
CA GLU A 725 -76.05 68.18 77.31
C GLU A 725 -74.59 67.82 77.63
N ALA A 726 -74.33 67.32 78.85
CA ALA A 726 -73.04 66.74 79.22
C ALA A 726 -72.83 65.38 78.53
N LEU A 727 -73.85 64.52 78.53
CA LEU A 727 -73.80 63.21 77.86
C LEU A 727 -73.72 63.32 76.33
N LEU A 728 -74.28 64.37 75.71
CA LEU A 728 -74.06 64.66 74.30
C LEU A 728 -72.61 65.07 74.03
N ASN A 729 -72.01 65.93 74.87
CA ASN A 729 -70.58 66.25 74.75
C ASN A 729 -69.68 65.02 75.00
N GLU A 730 -69.99 64.16 75.97
CA GLU A 730 -69.26 62.90 76.18
C GLU A 730 -69.47 61.91 75.03
N MET A 731 -70.64 61.91 74.39
CA MET A 731 -70.91 61.09 73.20
C MET A 731 -70.24 61.65 71.94
N GLU A 732 -70.10 62.96 71.78
CA GLU A 732 -69.29 63.57 70.72
C GLU A 732 -67.80 63.34 70.95
N VAL A 733 -67.30 63.47 72.18
CA VAL A 733 -65.89 63.15 72.53
C VAL A 733 -65.59 61.66 72.36
N THR A 734 -66.51 60.77 72.77
CA THR A 734 -66.38 59.32 72.56
C THR A 734 -66.56 58.95 71.08
N GLY A 735 -67.41 59.67 70.35
CA GLY A 735 -67.61 59.55 68.92
C GLY A 735 -66.35 59.93 68.15
N GLN A 736 -65.78 61.11 68.43
CA GLN A 736 -64.51 61.56 67.86
C GLN A 736 -63.37 60.60 68.23
N ALA A 737 -63.28 60.13 69.47
CA ALA A 737 -62.29 59.13 69.86
C ALA A 737 -62.47 57.78 69.13
N PHE A 738 -63.71 57.41 68.81
CA PHE A 738 -64.00 56.22 68.00
C PHE A 738 -63.70 56.43 66.51
N GLU A 739 -64.01 57.61 65.95
CA GLU A 739 -63.68 57.97 64.57
C GLU A 739 -62.16 58.11 64.39
N ASP A 740 -61.45 58.77 65.30
CA ASP A 740 -59.98 58.85 65.35
C ASP A 740 -59.36 57.44 65.44
N MET A 741 -59.89 56.57 66.29
CA MET A 741 -59.45 55.17 66.40
C MET A 741 -59.78 54.37 65.13
N GLN A 742 -60.93 54.59 64.51
CA GLN A 742 -61.33 53.92 63.27
C GLN A 742 -60.47 54.40 62.09
N GLU A 743 -60.14 55.69 62.02
CA GLU A 743 -59.24 56.25 61.02
C GLU A 743 -57.81 55.75 61.26
N GLN A 744 -57.32 55.74 62.51
CA GLN A 744 -56.04 55.14 62.89
C GLN A 744 -55.96 53.66 62.48
N ASN A 745 -57.03 52.89 62.70
CA ASN A 745 -57.13 51.50 62.27
C ASN A 745 -57.13 51.39 60.73
N SER A 746 -57.83 52.26 60.01
CA SER A 746 -57.80 52.31 58.55
C SER A 746 -56.39 52.64 58.00
N ARG A 747 -55.68 53.58 58.62
CA ARG A 747 -54.30 53.96 58.32
C ARG A 747 -53.34 52.80 58.60
N LEU A 748 -53.53 52.04 59.68
CA LEU A 748 -52.76 50.83 59.98
C LEU A 748 -53.02 49.70 58.98
N ILE A 749 -54.28 49.48 58.56
CA ILE A 749 -54.64 48.52 57.52
C ILE A 749 -54.01 48.91 56.17
N GLN A 750 -54.00 50.21 55.83
CA GLN A 750 -53.33 50.70 54.62
C GLN A 750 -51.81 50.50 54.70
N GLN A 751 -51.16 50.87 55.81
CA GLN A 751 -49.72 50.63 56.01
C GLN A 751 -49.35 49.14 55.98
N LEU A 752 -50.23 48.24 56.41
CA LEU A 752 -50.03 46.79 56.25
C LEU A 752 -50.06 46.38 54.78
N ARG A 753 -51.07 46.83 54.01
CA ARG A 753 -51.13 46.57 52.56
C ARG A 753 -49.94 47.13 51.80
N GLU A 754 -49.50 48.35 52.11
CA GLU A 754 -48.34 48.98 51.48
C GLU A 754 -47.03 48.22 51.80
N LYS A 755 -46.90 47.68 53.02
CA LYS A 755 -45.79 46.79 53.40
C LYS A 755 -45.88 45.43 52.70
N ASP A 756 -47.06 44.85 52.57
CA ASP A 756 -47.24 43.58 51.87
C ASP A 756 -46.98 43.71 50.36
N ASP A 757 -47.44 44.79 49.72
CA ASP A 757 -47.10 45.10 48.31
C ASP A 757 -45.60 45.34 48.11
N ALA A 758 -44.92 46.00 49.05
CA ALA A 758 -43.47 46.15 49.04
C ALA A 758 -42.76 44.79 49.21
N ASN A 759 -43.23 43.94 50.13
CA ASN A 759 -42.73 42.58 50.33
C ASN A 759 -42.94 41.71 49.07
N PHE A 760 -44.09 41.80 48.41
CA PHE A 760 -44.36 41.08 47.16
C PHE A 760 -43.45 41.54 46.02
N LYS A 761 -43.20 42.86 45.88
CA LYS A 761 -42.24 43.40 44.89
C LYS A 761 -40.83 42.87 45.14
N LEU A 762 -40.33 42.99 46.37
CA LEU A 762 -39.01 42.47 46.78
C LEU A 762 -38.90 40.94 46.60
N MET A 763 -39.96 40.19 46.88
CA MET A 763 -40.00 38.73 46.66
C MET A 763 -39.96 38.40 45.15
N SER A 764 -40.69 39.12 44.31
CA SER A 764 -40.64 39.01 42.85
C SER A 764 -39.24 39.33 42.29
N GLU A 765 -38.63 40.42 42.75
CA GLU A 765 -37.28 40.83 42.34
C GLU A 765 -36.21 39.82 42.79
N ARG A 766 -36.34 39.30 44.02
CA ARG A 766 -35.48 38.21 44.53
C ARG A 766 -35.61 36.93 43.70
N ILE A 767 -36.82 36.57 43.27
CA ILE A 767 -37.06 35.41 42.39
C ILE A 767 -36.40 35.65 41.02
N LYS A 768 -36.63 36.81 40.39
CA LYS A 768 -36.03 37.19 39.09
C LYS A 768 -34.50 37.22 39.16
N SER A 769 -33.94 37.81 40.22
CA SER A 769 -32.49 37.85 40.49
C SER A 769 -31.90 36.44 40.66
N ASN A 770 -32.54 35.57 41.45
CA ASN A 770 -32.12 34.18 41.60
C ASN A 770 -32.17 33.41 40.27
N GLN A 771 -33.17 33.68 39.42
CA GLN A 771 -33.33 33.03 38.12
C GLN A 771 -32.28 33.51 37.10
N LEU A 772 -31.98 34.81 37.05
CA LEU A 772 -30.84 35.37 36.31
C LEU A 772 -29.50 34.81 36.80
N HIS A 773 -29.30 34.76 38.12
CA HIS A 773 -28.11 34.14 38.73
C HIS A 773 -28.04 32.62 38.53
N LYS A 774 -29.11 31.95 38.11
CA LYS A 774 -29.09 30.54 37.70
C LYS A 774 -28.64 30.46 36.23
N LEU A 775 -29.31 31.17 35.33
CA LEU A 775 -28.99 31.21 33.89
C LEU A 775 -27.53 31.63 33.64
N ALA A 776 -27.05 32.70 34.29
CA ALA A 776 -25.66 33.15 34.16
C ALA A 776 -24.61 32.19 34.77
N ARG A 777 -25.03 31.19 35.56
CA ARG A 777 -24.17 30.06 35.97
C ARG A 777 -24.18 28.96 34.92
N GLU A 778 -25.36 28.63 34.39
CA GLU A 778 -25.53 27.62 33.33
C GLU A 778 -24.78 28.05 32.04
N GLU A 779 -24.90 29.31 31.61
CA GLU A 779 -24.08 29.88 30.52
C GLU A 779 -22.57 29.81 30.82
N LYS A 780 -22.15 30.18 32.03
CA LYS A 780 -20.75 30.14 32.44
C LYS A 780 -20.19 28.71 32.42
N ASP A 781 -20.98 27.71 32.78
CA ASP A 781 -20.55 26.32 32.82
C ASP A 781 -20.52 25.71 31.40
N VAL A 782 -21.48 26.05 30.54
CA VAL A 782 -21.42 25.73 29.09
C VAL A 782 -20.19 26.36 28.41
N LEU A 783 -19.87 27.62 28.73
CA LEU A 783 -18.68 28.29 28.19
C LEU A 783 -17.38 27.61 28.65
N LYS A 784 -17.29 27.09 29.88
CA LYS A 784 -16.15 26.27 30.32
C LYS A 784 -16.05 24.98 29.50
N GLU A 785 -17.17 24.31 29.25
CA GLU A 785 -17.21 23.04 28.51
C GLU A 785 -16.80 23.24 27.04
N GLN A 786 -17.22 24.33 26.41
CA GLN A 786 -16.75 24.76 25.10
C GLN A 786 -15.23 25.04 25.09
N VAL A 787 -14.72 25.82 26.06
CA VAL A 787 -13.27 26.09 26.19
C VAL A 787 -12.46 24.82 26.44
N SER A 788 -12.97 23.89 27.27
CA SER A 788 -12.33 22.59 27.48
C SER A 788 -12.29 21.79 26.17
N THR A 789 -13.40 21.73 25.45
CA THR A 789 -13.52 21.01 24.17
C THR A 789 -12.56 21.56 23.12
N LEU A 790 -12.49 22.89 22.98
CA LEU A 790 -11.55 23.57 22.08
C LEU A 790 -10.09 23.35 22.51
N THR A 791 -9.80 23.31 23.81
CA THR A 791 -8.46 23.01 24.32
C THR A 791 -8.05 21.59 23.93
N THR A 792 -8.90 20.58 24.15
CA THR A 792 -8.60 19.19 23.75
C THR A 792 -8.48 19.04 22.23
N GLN A 793 -9.26 19.78 21.43
CA GLN A 793 -9.10 19.82 19.97
C GLN A 793 -7.75 20.42 19.54
N VAL A 794 -7.31 21.50 20.19
CA VAL A 794 -6.00 22.12 19.96
C VAL A 794 -4.85 21.19 20.39
N GLU A 795 -4.99 20.48 21.51
CA GLU A 795 -4.00 19.46 21.94
C GLU A 795 -3.91 18.29 20.95
N ALA A 796 -5.04 17.80 20.45
CA ALA A 796 -5.09 16.76 19.42
C ALA A 796 -4.46 17.23 18.08
N ALA A 797 -4.76 18.46 17.65
CA ALA A 797 -4.15 19.06 16.45
C ALA A 797 -2.63 19.19 16.60
N ASN A 798 -2.14 19.67 17.76
CA ASN A 798 -0.71 19.75 18.06
C ASN A 798 -0.03 18.37 18.08
N LEU A 799 -0.73 17.32 18.53
CA LEU A 799 -0.21 15.94 18.46
C LEU A 799 -0.11 15.43 17.01
N VAL A 800 -1.02 15.83 16.12
CA VAL A 800 -0.93 15.53 14.68
C VAL A 800 0.24 16.29 14.04
N VAL A 801 0.41 17.59 14.34
CA VAL A 801 1.54 18.39 13.83
C VAL A 801 2.88 17.74 14.20
N ARG A 802 3.11 17.38 15.48
CA ARG A 802 4.34 16.70 15.92
C ARG A 802 4.59 15.36 15.22
N LYS A 803 3.52 14.62 14.89
CA LYS A 803 3.62 13.37 14.11
C LYS A 803 3.95 13.62 12.63
N LEU A 804 3.61 14.78 12.08
CA LEU A 804 4.00 15.19 10.73
C LEU A 804 5.44 15.72 10.70
N GLU A 805 5.84 16.54 11.69
CA GLU A 805 7.22 17.00 11.87
C GLU A 805 8.21 15.83 12.01
N GLU A 806 7.88 14.82 12.82
CA GLU A 806 8.72 13.62 12.96
C GLU A 806 8.76 12.78 11.67
N LYS A 807 7.64 12.65 10.95
CA LYS A 807 7.61 12.00 9.63
C LYS A 807 8.47 12.75 8.62
N GLU A 808 8.42 14.07 8.59
CA GLU A 808 9.25 14.89 7.71
C GLU A 808 10.73 14.68 8.02
N ARG A 809 11.11 14.71 9.30
CA ARG A 809 12.48 14.44 9.76
C ARG A 809 12.98 13.05 9.36
N ILE A 810 12.13 12.03 9.47
CA ILE A 810 12.44 10.67 9.00
C ILE A 810 12.62 10.66 7.48
N LEU A 811 11.73 11.30 6.72
CA LEU A 811 11.82 11.38 5.26
C LEU A 811 13.09 12.10 4.79
N GLN A 812 13.44 13.24 5.40
CA GLN A 812 14.70 13.97 5.14
C GLN A 812 15.93 13.07 5.41
N ASN A 813 15.94 12.30 6.50
CA ASN A 813 17.00 11.34 6.80
C ASN A 813 17.08 10.18 5.78
N THR A 814 15.94 9.67 5.29
CA THR A 814 15.94 8.65 4.23
C THR A 814 16.44 9.21 2.91
N LEU A 815 16.10 10.46 2.56
CA LEU A 815 16.60 11.15 1.37
C LEU A 815 18.13 11.30 1.42
N ALA A 816 18.67 11.85 2.52
CA ALA A 816 20.11 12.01 2.74
C ALA A 816 20.89 10.68 2.83
N THR A 817 20.18 9.56 3.03
CA THR A 817 20.76 8.21 2.95
C THR A 817 20.78 7.71 1.50
N ALA A 818 19.66 7.86 0.78
CA ALA A 818 19.57 7.51 -0.64
C ALA A 818 20.54 8.33 -1.51
N GLU A 819 20.78 9.60 -1.19
CA GLU A 819 21.78 10.45 -1.84
C GLU A 819 23.22 9.92 -1.65
N LYS A 820 23.55 9.42 -0.45
CA LYS A 820 24.85 8.79 -0.16
C LYS A 820 24.99 7.45 -0.90
N GLU A 821 23.94 6.63 -0.93
CA GLU A 821 23.93 5.40 -1.72
C GLU A 821 24.10 5.69 -3.21
N LEU A 822 23.41 6.69 -3.76
CA LEU A 822 23.57 7.14 -5.15
C LEU A 822 25.01 7.56 -5.44
N GLY A 823 25.63 8.36 -4.56
CA GLY A 823 27.04 8.76 -4.68
C GLY A 823 28.00 7.57 -4.67
N LEU A 824 27.79 6.58 -3.78
CA LEU A 824 28.59 5.35 -3.75
C LEU A 824 28.39 4.48 -4.99
N ARG A 825 27.15 4.38 -5.52
CA ARG A 825 26.85 3.67 -6.77
C ARG A 825 27.49 4.36 -7.98
N GLN A 826 27.50 5.70 -8.02
CA GLN A 826 28.21 6.48 -9.06
C GLN A 826 29.73 6.27 -8.99
N GLN A 827 30.34 6.32 -7.79
CA GLN A 827 31.77 6.04 -7.62
C GLN A 827 32.15 4.62 -8.04
N ALA A 828 31.32 3.62 -7.70
CA ALA A 828 31.52 2.24 -8.16
C ALA A 828 31.41 2.14 -9.69
N MET A 829 30.39 2.74 -10.30
CA MET A 829 30.18 2.74 -11.75
C MET A 829 31.36 3.38 -12.49
N GLU A 830 31.84 4.54 -12.03
CA GLU A 830 32.99 5.23 -12.65
C GLU A 830 34.30 4.42 -12.49
N MET A 831 34.46 3.68 -11.39
CA MET A 831 35.59 2.76 -11.16
C MET A 831 35.52 1.51 -12.07
N HIS A 832 34.34 0.92 -12.28
CA HIS A 832 34.15 -0.18 -13.24
C HIS A 832 34.36 0.29 -14.69
N LYS A 833 33.84 1.46 -15.05
CA LYS A 833 34.05 2.13 -16.34
C LYS A 833 35.54 2.39 -16.61
N ARG A 834 36.29 2.87 -15.62
CA ARG A 834 37.76 3.01 -15.72
C ARG A 834 38.44 1.66 -15.98
N LYS A 835 38.11 0.61 -15.21
CA LYS A 835 38.66 -0.74 -15.42
C LYS A 835 38.34 -1.32 -16.80
N ALA A 836 37.15 -1.05 -17.32
CA ALA A 836 36.77 -1.47 -18.68
C ALA A 836 37.64 -0.78 -19.75
N ILE A 837 37.97 0.51 -19.58
CA ILE A 837 38.89 1.24 -20.46
C ILE A 837 40.31 0.67 -20.36
N GLU A 838 40.83 0.45 -19.14
CA GLU A 838 42.15 -0.13 -18.90
C GLU A 838 42.28 -1.55 -19.51
N SER A 839 41.23 -2.36 -19.38
CA SER A 839 41.14 -3.70 -19.99
C SER A 839 41.07 -3.64 -21.53
N ALA A 840 40.28 -2.72 -22.10
CA ALA A 840 40.17 -2.53 -23.54
C ALA A 840 41.50 -2.04 -24.17
N GLN A 841 42.23 -1.15 -23.48
CA GLN A 841 43.58 -0.75 -23.89
C GLN A 841 44.55 -1.94 -23.87
N SER A 842 44.58 -2.71 -22.78
CA SER A 842 45.44 -3.91 -22.70
C SER A 842 45.13 -4.94 -23.79
N ALA A 843 43.86 -5.14 -24.14
CA ALA A 843 43.45 -6.01 -25.24
C ALA A 843 43.88 -5.48 -26.62
N ALA A 844 43.84 -4.15 -26.83
CA ALA A 844 44.31 -3.52 -28.06
C ALA A 844 45.84 -3.64 -28.21
N ASP A 845 46.60 -3.42 -27.14
CA ASP A 845 48.07 -3.59 -27.13
C ASP A 845 48.46 -5.04 -27.41
N LEU A 846 47.79 -6.01 -26.76
CA LEU A 846 47.99 -7.45 -27.02
C LEU A 846 47.69 -7.82 -28.47
N LYS A 847 46.64 -7.25 -29.08
CA LYS A 847 46.31 -7.46 -30.50
C LYS A 847 47.38 -6.87 -31.42
N LEU A 848 47.88 -5.67 -31.13
CA LEU A 848 48.93 -5.01 -31.91
C LEU A 848 50.27 -5.79 -31.81
N HIS A 849 50.59 -6.33 -30.64
CA HIS A 849 51.69 -7.29 -30.47
C HIS A 849 51.48 -8.57 -31.31
N LEU A 850 50.29 -9.17 -31.29
CA LEU A 850 49.96 -10.34 -32.10
C LEU A 850 50.11 -10.07 -33.61
N GLU A 851 49.61 -8.95 -34.11
CA GLU A 851 49.74 -8.55 -35.51
C GLU A 851 51.21 -8.34 -35.91
N LYS A 852 52.02 -7.72 -35.04
CA LYS A 852 53.46 -7.56 -35.22
C LYS A 852 54.19 -8.91 -35.29
N TYR A 853 53.93 -9.83 -34.35
CA TYR A 853 54.54 -11.17 -34.38
C TYR A 853 54.07 -11.99 -35.59
N HIS A 854 52.83 -11.81 -36.05
CA HIS A 854 52.32 -12.48 -37.24
C HIS A 854 52.96 -11.94 -38.54
N SER A 855 53.28 -10.63 -38.60
CA SER A 855 54.09 -10.06 -39.70
C SER A 855 55.50 -10.66 -39.70
N GLN A 856 56.18 -10.64 -38.54
CA GLN A 856 57.52 -11.22 -38.39
C GLN A 856 57.57 -12.71 -38.75
N MET A 857 56.52 -13.47 -38.42
CA MET A 857 56.40 -14.88 -38.82
C MET A 857 56.23 -15.04 -40.34
N LYS A 858 55.44 -14.18 -41.01
CA LYS A 858 55.31 -14.17 -42.48
C LYS A 858 56.62 -13.78 -43.17
N GLU A 859 57.30 -12.76 -42.68
CA GLU A 859 58.61 -12.32 -43.16
C GLU A 859 59.64 -13.46 -43.04
N ALA A 860 59.70 -14.14 -41.89
CA ALA A 860 60.55 -15.31 -41.70
C ALA A 860 60.18 -16.48 -42.61
N GLN A 861 58.89 -16.77 -42.81
CA GLN A 861 58.42 -17.81 -43.74
C GLN A 861 58.80 -17.49 -45.19
N GLN A 862 58.66 -16.22 -45.62
CA GLN A 862 59.07 -15.78 -46.95
C GLN A 862 60.58 -15.92 -47.15
N VAL A 863 61.40 -15.45 -46.19
CA VAL A 863 62.86 -15.60 -46.24
C VAL A 863 63.26 -17.09 -46.30
N VAL A 864 62.60 -17.96 -45.54
CA VAL A 864 62.83 -19.42 -45.62
C VAL A 864 62.47 -19.98 -46.99
N ALA A 865 61.34 -19.56 -47.59
CA ALA A 865 60.93 -19.99 -48.93
C ALA A 865 61.91 -19.52 -50.02
N GLU A 866 62.33 -18.24 -49.99
CA GLU A 866 63.31 -17.68 -50.91
C GLU A 866 64.67 -18.37 -50.79
N LYS A 867 65.15 -18.62 -49.56
CA LYS A 867 66.40 -19.36 -49.33
C LYS A 867 66.30 -20.81 -49.78
N THR A 868 65.16 -21.47 -49.59
CA THR A 868 64.92 -22.84 -50.07
C THR A 868 64.96 -22.91 -51.59
N SER A 869 64.24 -22.03 -52.28
CA SER A 869 64.25 -21.94 -53.75
C SER A 869 65.64 -21.62 -54.32
N SER A 870 66.39 -20.73 -53.65
CA SER A 870 67.79 -20.46 -54.01
C SER A 870 68.70 -21.69 -53.83
N LEU A 871 68.47 -22.50 -52.79
CA LEU A 871 69.19 -23.75 -52.54
C LEU A 871 68.88 -24.81 -53.61
N GLU A 872 67.61 -24.94 -54.00
CA GLU A 872 67.18 -25.83 -55.08
C GLU A 872 67.78 -25.41 -56.44
N ALA A 873 67.81 -24.10 -56.73
CA ALA A 873 68.40 -23.55 -57.94
C ALA A 873 69.92 -23.80 -58.03
N GLU A 874 70.67 -23.61 -56.93
CA GLU A 874 72.10 -23.95 -56.89
C GLU A 874 72.34 -25.46 -56.93
N ALA A 875 71.54 -26.28 -56.25
CA ALA A 875 71.63 -27.73 -56.34
C ALA A 875 71.37 -28.25 -57.77
N TYR A 876 70.46 -27.61 -58.51
CA TYR A 876 70.22 -27.91 -59.92
C TYR A 876 71.41 -27.50 -60.82
N LYS A 877 71.98 -26.31 -60.62
CA LYS A 877 73.22 -25.89 -61.31
C LYS A 877 74.38 -26.86 -61.01
N THR A 878 74.53 -27.27 -59.76
CA THR A 878 75.58 -28.19 -59.32
C THR A 878 75.44 -29.55 -59.99
N LYS A 879 74.22 -30.11 -60.08
CA LYS A 879 73.96 -31.34 -60.86
C LYS A 879 74.32 -31.18 -62.32
N ARG A 880 73.91 -30.08 -62.97
CA ARG A 880 74.22 -29.83 -64.38
C ARG A 880 75.72 -29.70 -64.63
N LEU A 881 76.45 -29.00 -63.75
CA LEU A 881 77.91 -28.89 -63.81
C LEU A 881 78.58 -30.25 -63.55
N GLN A 882 78.06 -31.09 -62.66
CA GLN A 882 78.54 -32.47 -62.47
C GLN A 882 78.32 -33.34 -63.71
N GLU A 883 77.18 -33.19 -64.41
CA GLU A 883 76.91 -33.87 -65.68
C GLU A 883 77.85 -33.39 -66.80
N GLU A 884 78.09 -32.09 -66.90
CA GLU A 884 79.03 -31.50 -67.87
C GLU A 884 80.48 -31.92 -67.57
N ILE A 885 80.91 -31.95 -66.30
CA ILE A 885 82.20 -32.50 -65.87
C ILE A 885 82.29 -34.01 -66.19
N ALA A 886 81.23 -34.78 -65.99
CA ALA A 886 81.21 -36.19 -66.35
C ALA A 886 81.30 -36.43 -67.87
N GLN A 887 80.68 -35.57 -68.69
CA GLN A 887 80.87 -35.60 -70.14
C GLN A 887 82.30 -35.22 -70.56
N LEU A 888 82.88 -34.17 -69.96
CA LEU A 888 84.24 -33.73 -70.25
C LEU A 888 85.28 -34.76 -69.83
N LYS A 889 85.13 -35.40 -68.66
CA LYS A 889 85.98 -36.53 -68.23
C LYS A 889 85.89 -37.69 -69.23
N ARG A 890 84.70 -38.09 -69.66
CA ARG A 890 84.52 -39.12 -70.71
C ARG A 890 85.14 -38.74 -72.06
N LYS A 891 85.15 -37.45 -72.44
CA LYS A 891 85.85 -36.96 -73.65
C LYS A 891 87.37 -37.02 -73.48
N ALA A 892 87.89 -36.56 -72.35
CA ALA A 892 89.33 -36.62 -72.04
C ALA A 892 89.84 -38.06 -71.98
N GLU A 893 89.09 -38.98 -71.35
CA GLU A 893 89.41 -40.42 -71.34
C GLU A 893 89.41 -41.05 -72.74
N ARG A 894 88.57 -40.59 -73.67
CA ARG A 894 88.61 -41.01 -75.07
C ARG A 894 89.85 -40.49 -75.77
N MET A 895 90.14 -39.20 -75.70
CA MET A 895 91.34 -38.64 -76.36
C MET A 895 92.62 -39.26 -75.81
N LYS A 896 92.72 -39.45 -74.49
CA LYS A 896 93.86 -40.13 -73.85
C LYS A 896 93.98 -41.61 -74.24
N LYS A 897 92.86 -42.28 -74.56
CA LYS A 897 92.89 -43.63 -75.17
C LYS A 897 93.32 -43.62 -76.63
N MET A 898 92.99 -42.57 -77.39
CA MET A 898 93.47 -42.40 -78.77
C MET A 898 94.98 -42.12 -78.80
N GLU A 899 95.49 -41.28 -77.90
CA GLU A 899 96.94 -41.09 -77.69
C GLU A 899 97.64 -42.42 -77.33
N LEU A 900 97.11 -43.17 -76.34
CA LEU A 900 97.71 -44.44 -75.93
C LEU A 900 97.60 -45.57 -76.97
N ALA A 901 96.67 -45.48 -77.93
CA ALA A 901 96.46 -46.51 -78.94
C ALA A 901 97.48 -46.46 -80.08
N GLY A 902 98.17 -45.31 -80.28
CA GLY A 902 99.15 -45.13 -81.36
C GLY A 902 98.56 -45.15 -82.78
N THR A 903 97.24 -45.23 -82.92
CA THR A 903 96.53 -45.17 -84.21
C THR A 903 96.77 -43.82 -84.87
N THR A 904 97.22 -43.84 -86.11
CA THR A 904 97.48 -42.62 -86.89
C THR A 904 96.19 -41.86 -87.19
N LEU A 905 96.30 -40.55 -87.43
CA LEU A 905 95.14 -39.70 -87.73
C LEU A 905 94.35 -40.19 -88.95
N ASP A 906 95.04 -40.76 -89.95
CA ASP A 906 94.43 -41.38 -91.13
C ASP A 906 93.65 -42.66 -90.81
N GLU A 907 94.10 -43.49 -89.85
CA GLU A 907 93.34 -44.66 -89.41
C GLU A 907 92.09 -44.26 -88.63
N VAL A 908 92.19 -43.27 -87.74
CA VAL A 908 91.03 -42.69 -87.04
C VAL A 908 90.04 -42.10 -88.04
N MET A 909 90.52 -41.31 -89.01
CA MET A 909 89.67 -40.70 -90.02
C MET A 909 89.07 -41.73 -90.99
N MET A 910 89.79 -42.79 -91.35
CA MET A 910 89.25 -43.89 -92.16
C MET A 910 88.20 -44.71 -91.38
N GLU A 911 88.36 -44.90 -90.08
CA GLU A 911 87.40 -45.59 -89.23
C GLU A 911 86.15 -44.73 -88.96
N GLU A 912 86.29 -43.42 -88.73
CA GLU A 912 85.15 -42.49 -88.73
C GLU A 912 84.42 -42.50 -90.08
N ILE A 913 85.15 -42.46 -91.20
CA ILE A 913 84.57 -42.61 -92.54
C ILE A 913 83.87 -43.98 -92.70
N ARG A 914 84.34 -45.04 -92.04
CA ARG A 914 83.68 -46.36 -92.00
C ARG A 914 82.38 -46.31 -91.18
N GLU A 915 82.40 -45.72 -89.98
CA GLU A 915 81.22 -45.53 -89.14
C GLU A 915 80.17 -44.63 -89.81
N TYR A 916 80.55 -43.53 -90.46
CA TYR A 916 79.65 -42.67 -91.22
C TYR A 916 79.08 -43.41 -92.45
N LYS A 917 79.88 -44.21 -93.16
CA LYS A 917 79.38 -45.07 -94.26
C LYS A 917 78.38 -46.12 -93.76
N GLU A 918 78.66 -46.79 -92.64
CA GLU A 918 77.73 -47.76 -92.04
C GLU A 918 76.44 -47.08 -91.53
N THR A 919 76.58 -45.92 -90.88
CA THR A 919 75.46 -45.10 -90.39
C THR A 919 74.57 -44.59 -91.52
N LEU A 920 75.12 -44.28 -92.69
CA LEU A 920 74.36 -43.88 -93.88
C LEU A 920 73.81 -45.08 -94.69
N THR A 921 74.18 -46.31 -94.35
CA THR A 921 73.73 -47.54 -95.03
C THR A 921 72.43 -48.07 -94.40
N CYS A 922 71.57 -48.68 -95.22
CA CYS A 922 70.27 -49.17 -94.78
C CYS A 922 70.42 -50.41 -93.86
N PRO A 923 69.87 -50.38 -92.63
CA PRO A 923 69.97 -51.52 -91.70
C PRO A 923 69.30 -52.81 -92.19
N SER A 924 68.34 -52.72 -93.13
CA SER A 924 67.56 -53.86 -93.62
C SER A 924 68.18 -54.57 -94.83
N CYS A 925 69.26 -54.04 -95.43
CA CYS A 925 69.99 -54.74 -96.50
C CYS A 925 71.52 -54.63 -96.40
N LYS A 926 72.06 -53.73 -95.57
CA LYS A 926 73.50 -53.45 -95.39
C LYS A 926 74.29 -53.13 -96.67
N VAL A 927 73.62 -52.80 -97.78
CA VAL A 927 74.25 -52.52 -99.09
C VAL A 927 73.85 -51.14 -99.65
N LYS A 928 72.55 -50.84 -99.71
CA LYS A 928 72.05 -49.57 -100.25
C LYS A 928 72.03 -48.49 -99.18
N ARG A 929 72.30 -47.24 -99.55
CA ARG A 929 72.18 -46.07 -98.64
C ARG A 929 70.74 -45.85 -98.17
N LYS A 930 70.58 -45.08 -97.10
CA LYS A 930 69.32 -44.60 -96.56
C LYS A 930 68.74 -43.49 -97.45
N ASP A 931 67.71 -43.80 -98.22
CA ASP A 931 67.01 -42.86 -99.12
C ASP A 931 65.48 -42.88 -98.96
N ALA A 932 64.93 -43.47 -97.89
CA ALA A 932 63.49 -43.42 -97.59
C ALA A 932 63.18 -43.45 -96.10
N VAL A 933 62.18 -42.67 -95.67
CA VAL A 933 61.73 -42.54 -94.28
C VAL A 933 60.32 -43.10 -94.09
N LEU A 934 60.07 -43.74 -92.95
CA LEU A 934 58.73 -44.06 -92.47
C LEU A 934 58.16 -42.89 -91.66
N SER A 935 57.12 -42.22 -92.16
CA SER A 935 56.55 -41.02 -91.53
C SER A 935 56.03 -41.27 -90.11
N LYS A 936 55.48 -42.46 -89.85
CA LYS A 936 54.93 -42.85 -88.54
C LYS A 936 55.95 -43.12 -87.42
N CYS A 937 57.24 -43.25 -87.73
CA CYS A 937 58.26 -43.53 -86.71
C CYS A 937 59.64 -42.95 -87.02
N PHE A 938 59.75 -42.09 -88.03
CA PHE A 938 60.96 -41.39 -88.52
C PHE A 938 62.19 -42.29 -88.74
N HIS A 939 61.99 -43.60 -88.92
CA HIS A 939 63.07 -44.54 -89.17
C HIS A 939 63.39 -44.63 -90.66
N VAL A 940 64.69 -44.52 -90.98
CA VAL A 940 65.19 -44.36 -92.35
C VAL A 940 65.88 -45.62 -92.85
N PHE A 941 65.53 -46.05 -94.06
CA PHE A 941 65.95 -47.26 -94.75
C PHE A 941 66.21 -46.95 -96.24
N CYS A 942 66.50 -47.98 -97.06
CA CYS A 942 66.49 -47.82 -98.52
C CYS A 942 65.05 -47.88 -99.06
N TYR A 943 64.74 -47.14 -100.12
CA TYR A 943 63.41 -47.10 -100.71
C TYR A 943 62.95 -48.49 -101.16
N ASP A 944 63.83 -49.23 -101.84
CA ASP A 944 63.57 -50.62 -102.27
C ASP A 944 63.27 -51.55 -101.09
N CYS A 945 63.90 -51.30 -99.93
CA CYS A 945 63.74 -52.09 -98.72
C CYS A 945 62.34 -51.91 -98.11
N LEU A 946 61.82 -50.69 -98.13
CA LEU A 946 60.45 -50.38 -97.67
C LEU A 946 59.40 -50.80 -98.71
N LYS A 947 59.65 -50.54 -100.00
CA LYS A 947 58.79 -50.96 -101.11
C LYS A 947 58.62 -52.49 -101.13
N THR A 948 59.71 -53.26 -101.08
CA THR A 948 59.67 -54.73 -101.05
C THR A 948 58.85 -55.23 -99.85
N ARG A 949 59.01 -54.64 -98.66
CA ARG A 949 58.20 -54.98 -97.47
C ARG A 949 56.73 -54.59 -97.60
N TYR A 950 56.42 -53.50 -98.30
CA TYR A 950 55.04 -53.10 -98.56
C TYR A 950 54.33 -54.05 -99.53
N GLU A 951 55.02 -54.46 -100.59
CA GLU A 951 54.55 -55.36 -101.65
C GLU A 951 54.40 -56.81 -101.14
N THR A 952 55.40 -57.34 -100.44
CA THR A 952 55.36 -58.66 -99.77
C THR A 952 54.43 -58.73 -98.55
N ARG A 953 53.63 -57.68 -98.30
CA ARG A 953 52.72 -57.52 -97.16
C ARG A 953 53.38 -57.53 -95.77
N GLN A 954 54.71 -57.54 -95.68
CA GLN A 954 55.49 -57.41 -94.44
C GLN A 954 55.53 -55.97 -93.91
N ARG A 955 54.34 -55.36 -93.75
CA ARG A 955 54.07 -53.93 -93.53
C ARG A 955 54.36 -53.44 -92.10
N LYS A 956 55.50 -53.84 -91.54
CA LYS A 956 56.01 -53.41 -90.23
C LYS A 956 57.45 -52.90 -90.32
N CYS A 957 57.73 -51.81 -89.61
CA CYS A 957 59.04 -51.16 -89.56
C CYS A 957 60.13 -52.15 -89.11
N PRO A 958 61.25 -52.30 -89.86
CA PRO A 958 62.32 -53.23 -89.51
C PRO A 958 62.98 -52.96 -88.13
N LYS A 959 62.88 -51.74 -87.59
CA LYS A 959 63.57 -51.33 -86.35
C LYS A 959 62.66 -51.25 -85.12
N CYS A 960 61.39 -50.88 -85.27
CA CYS A 960 60.46 -50.69 -84.14
C CYS A 960 59.10 -51.39 -84.32
N ASN A 961 58.94 -52.23 -85.34
CA ASN A 961 57.76 -53.05 -85.62
C ASN A 961 56.42 -52.30 -85.86
N CYS A 962 56.40 -50.95 -85.79
CA CYS A 962 55.23 -50.13 -86.11
C CYS A 962 54.69 -50.42 -87.52
N ALA A 963 53.37 -50.53 -87.66
CA ALA A 963 52.72 -50.81 -88.93
C ALA A 963 52.69 -49.59 -89.87
N PHE A 964 52.83 -49.81 -91.18
CA PHE A 964 52.85 -48.75 -92.19
C PHE A 964 52.10 -49.14 -93.48
N GLY A 965 51.33 -48.19 -94.01
CA GLY A 965 50.56 -48.29 -95.26
C GLY A 965 51.25 -47.63 -96.46
N ALA A 966 50.50 -47.44 -97.55
CA ALA A 966 51.03 -46.89 -98.81
C ALA A 966 51.58 -45.47 -98.66
N ASN A 967 50.86 -44.64 -97.90
CA ASN A 967 51.19 -43.23 -97.71
C ASN A 967 52.14 -42.98 -96.51
N ASP A 968 52.64 -44.04 -95.88
CA ASP A 968 53.46 -43.95 -94.66
C ASP A 968 54.98 -44.10 -94.92
N TYR A 969 55.40 -44.29 -96.18
CA TYR A 969 56.81 -44.30 -96.58
C TYR A 969 57.07 -43.33 -97.73
N HIS A 970 58.07 -42.47 -97.57
CA HIS A 970 58.43 -41.45 -98.56
C HIS A 970 59.92 -41.52 -98.89
N ARG A 971 60.27 -41.20 -100.13
CA ARG A 971 61.68 -41.11 -100.55
C ARG A 971 62.28 -39.81 -100.03
N LEU A 972 63.46 -39.90 -99.43
CA LEU A 972 64.29 -38.76 -99.07
C LEU A 972 65.18 -38.41 -100.26
N PHE A 973 65.13 -37.15 -100.69
CA PHE A 973 66.07 -36.60 -101.65
C PHE A 973 67.15 -35.86 -100.88
N LEU A 974 68.29 -36.52 -100.68
CA LEU A 974 69.51 -35.88 -100.21
C LEU A 974 70.15 -35.19 -101.43
N SER A 975 70.20 -33.86 -101.43
CA SER A 975 71.07 -33.11 -102.35
C SER A 975 72.53 -33.44 -102.03
N ASN A 976 73.34 -33.59 -103.08
CA ASN A 976 74.80 -33.66 -102.95
C ASN A 976 75.37 -32.33 -102.43
#